data_AF-A0A846H8L7-F1
#
_entry.id   AF-A0A846H8L7-F1
#
_cell.length_a   1.000
_cell.length_b   1.000
_cell.length_c   1.000
_cell.angle_alpha   90.00
_cell.angle_beta   90.00
_cell.angle_gamma   90.00
#
_symmetry.space_group_name_H-M   'P 1'
#
loop_
_entity.id
_entity.type
_entity.pdbx_description
1 polymer ?
#
loop_
_entity_poly.entity_id
_entity_poly.type
_entity_poly.pdbx_seq_one_letter_code
_entity_poly.pdbx_strand_id
1 'polypeptide(L)'
;MSDIGLLMAGMLTAGQASPPKLPEQPPLPSDNVVQQSKQSEAKKIVPPTQITPPELIQADANLQPVQSALKPEHQNILNKIREKIPSQGSFAQVGDKGDEGDKGDKGDKGDKGDKEDKEEFAPPASPASPAPPASPASPASPAPEIAPPPPLSPSPPPPLPPSPEMSQVTSVSQLDDVQPQDWAIGALQSLVERYGCIAGYPNKTYLGNTAINRYEFAAGLQHCLEQINKLITNNTANTVKDEDLIALQRLQTQFQAELKQVEQRVDNLESHTSEIQANQFSTTTRLFGQAIFSLQGTNSADVDLFPRDKVPERKAETNLTFANSVQLTLATSFTGQDLLLTGLSSGNLNSSASSVFNNMGRLGFESNTNNDLYISDLSYRFPVSDNLGIIVGTVGVNPTNTFRGINPLEGNGEGAISLLGQRNPILAIGNGTGGVGFDWQISDRLSLQGVYSAEIPSFPGDIQAGGLFGGRYTAGAQLTVAPTNNIDVGLHYLFSHSPDGLLGTGIGDAQLISPFAPATAFDTHAVGATVTWRINPNFNLGGWGGWTHSNPVNLSGSVETTNWMVFAAFPNLLRSGNLGGILVGQPPKITSSSLPEGFNFPNFSEGGTPGGRDDTSLHVELFYRAQLNDNISLTPGIFVIFNPDHNAANDPLVVGALRATFRF
;
A
#
# COMPACT_ATOMS: atom_id res chain seq x y z
N MET A 1 -45.01 -7.09 -4.49
CA MET A 1 -43.99 -6.34 -5.26
C MET A 1 -42.65 -6.83 -4.73
N SER A 2 -42.06 -7.94 -5.18
CA SER A 2 -41.67 -8.42 -6.52
C SER A 2 -40.71 -7.49 -7.24
N ASP A 3 -39.51 -8.03 -7.47
CA ASP A 3 -38.50 -7.69 -8.48
C ASP A 3 -37.63 -6.44 -8.29
N ILE A 4 -36.33 -6.67 -8.07
CA ILE A 4 -35.29 -6.38 -9.05
C ILE A 4 -34.03 -7.17 -8.66
N GLY A 5 -33.79 -8.23 -9.41
CA GLY A 5 -32.61 -9.06 -9.37
C GLY A 5 -32.50 -9.75 -10.72
N LEU A 6 -31.97 -9.04 -11.72
CA LEU A 6 -31.43 -9.58 -12.97
C LEU A 6 -30.95 -8.40 -13.83
N LEU A 7 -29.65 -8.30 -14.08
CA LEU A 7 -29.09 -7.82 -15.35
C LEU A 7 -27.58 -8.03 -15.29
N MET A 8 -27.07 -8.73 -16.31
CA MET A 8 -25.70 -8.86 -16.81
C MET A 8 -25.30 -10.33 -17.03
N ALA A 9 -25.97 -10.96 -18.02
CA ALA A 9 -25.43 -12.09 -18.76
C ALA A 9 -25.96 -12.02 -20.20
N GLY A 10 -25.07 -11.81 -21.18
CA GLY A 10 -25.42 -11.97 -22.60
C GLY A 10 -24.59 -11.11 -23.55
N MET A 11 -23.41 -11.59 -23.94
CA MET A 11 -23.02 -11.73 -25.35
C MET A 11 -21.60 -12.28 -25.43
N LEU A 12 -21.45 -13.51 -25.95
CA LEU A 12 -20.41 -13.94 -26.88
C LEU A 12 -20.69 -15.42 -27.22
N THR A 13 -21.25 -15.65 -28.41
CA THR A 13 -21.34 -16.97 -29.06
C THR A 13 -20.39 -16.97 -30.24
N ALA A 14 -19.43 -17.91 -30.28
CA ALA A 14 -19.15 -18.79 -31.42
C ALA A 14 -17.83 -19.57 -31.19
N GLY A 15 -17.90 -20.90 -31.27
CA GLY A 15 -16.72 -21.78 -31.27
C GLY A 15 -17.01 -23.16 -30.69
N GLN A 16 -17.62 -24.04 -31.49
CA GLN A 16 -17.85 -25.46 -31.14
C GLN A 16 -16.53 -26.25 -31.08
N ALA A 17 -16.34 -27.03 -30.02
CA ALA A 17 -15.48 -28.21 -30.00
C ALA A 17 -16.10 -29.28 -29.09
N SER A 18 -16.16 -30.52 -29.57
CA SER A 18 -16.83 -31.69 -28.96
C SER A 18 -16.19 -32.13 -27.62
N PRO A 19 -16.96 -32.72 -26.68
CA PRO A 19 -16.45 -33.12 -25.37
C PRO A 19 -15.83 -34.53 -25.36
N PRO A 20 -14.76 -34.78 -24.58
CA PRO A 20 -14.34 -36.14 -24.24
C PRO A 20 -15.18 -36.70 -23.08
N LYS A 21 -15.58 -37.97 -23.20
CA LYS A 21 -16.26 -38.77 -22.17
C LYS A 21 -15.35 -39.00 -20.95
N LEU A 22 -15.83 -38.69 -19.74
CA LEU A 22 -15.28 -39.21 -18.49
C LEU A 22 -16.15 -40.37 -17.96
N PRO A 23 -15.53 -41.44 -17.39
CA PRO A 23 -16.24 -42.61 -16.89
C PRO A 23 -16.80 -42.47 -15.47
N GLU A 24 -17.85 -43.27 -15.21
CA GLU A 24 -18.63 -43.43 -13.99
C GLU A 24 -17.81 -43.71 -12.70
N GLN A 25 -18.33 -43.16 -11.61
CA GLN A 25 -17.93 -43.37 -10.23
C GLN A 25 -18.60 -44.65 -9.67
N PRO A 26 -17.89 -45.52 -8.92
CA PRO A 26 -18.53 -46.54 -8.10
C PRO A 26 -18.67 -46.10 -6.62
N PRO A 27 -19.70 -46.59 -5.89
CA PRO A 27 -20.11 -46.09 -4.58
C PRO A 27 -19.63 -46.95 -3.39
N LEU A 28 -19.96 -46.47 -2.17
CA LEU A 28 -20.10 -47.14 -0.85
C LEU A 28 -19.12 -46.64 0.25
N PRO A 29 -19.42 -46.78 1.56
CA PRO A 29 -20.70 -46.69 2.26
C PRO A 29 -20.62 -45.85 3.57
N SER A 30 -21.79 -45.64 4.17
CA SER A 30 -22.06 -45.05 5.49
C SER A 30 -21.55 -45.90 6.66
N ASP A 31 -20.97 -45.26 7.68
CA ASP A 31 -20.93 -45.80 9.04
C ASP A 31 -21.14 -44.70 10.09
N ASN A 32 -22.10 -44.96 10.97
CA ASN A 32 -22.43 -44.22 12.18
C ASN A 32 -21.45 -44.61 13.30
N VAL A 33 -20.83 -43.63 13.98
CA VAL A 33 -20.44 -43.77 15.41
C VAL A 33 -20.63 -42.45 16.14
N VAL A 34 -21.39 -42.54 17.22
CA VAL A 34 -21.69 -41.52 18.24
C VAL A 34 -20.59 -41.51 19.30
N GLN A 35 -20.07 -40.33 19.72
CA GLN A 35 -19.98 -39.88 21.13
C GLN A 35 -19.06 -38.66 21.36
N GLN A 36 -19.65 -37.67 22.06
CA GLN A 36 -19.14 -36.89 23.20
C GLN A 36 -18.00 -35.84 23.04
N SER A 37 -18.45 -34.58 23.02
CA SER A 37 -18.18 -33.53 24.03
C SER A 37 -16.74 -33.13 24.39
N LYS A 38 -16.37 -31.88 24.07
CA LYS A 38 -15.91 -30.84 25.03
C LYS A 38 -15.73 -29.49 24.33
N GLN A 39 -16.73 -28.62 24.45
CA GLN A 39 -16.63 -27.19 24.19
C GLN A 39 -16.13 -26.51 25.48
N SER A 40 -15.00 -25.82 25.40
CA SER A 40 -14.58 -24.83 26.39
C SER A 40 -14.35 -23.51 25.66
N GLU A 41 -15.36 -22.65 25.64
CA GLU A 41 -15.21 -21.24 25.30
C GLU A 41 -14.84 -20.47 26.57
N ALA A 42 -13.77 -19.66 26.49
CA ALA A 42 -13.52 -18.56 27.41
C ALA A 42 -13.55 -17.26 26.60
N LYS A 43 -14.69 -16.56 26.62
CA LYS A 43 -14.84 -15.21 26.09
C LYS A 43 -14.21 -14.22 27.09
N LYS A 44 -13.12 -13.57 26.70
CA LYS A 44 -12.63 -12.32 27.33
C LYS A 44 -12.94 -11.17 26.39
N ILE A 45 -13.83 -10.30 26.83
CA ILE A 45 -14.19 -9.04 26.17
C ILE A 45 -13.09 -8.02 26.52
N VAL A 46 -12.47 -7.41 25.51
CA VAL A 46 -11.51 -6.30 25.62
C VAL A 46 -12.10 -5.10 24.88
N PRO A 47 -12.09 -3.88 25.45
CA PRO A 47 -12.66 -2.71 24.80
C PRO A 47 -11.79 -2.20 23.62
N PRO A 48 -12.39 -1.57 22.60
CA PRO A 48 -11.66 -1.08 21.44
C PRO A 48 -10.90 0.21 21.79
N THR A 49 -9.58 0.12 21.91
CA THR A 49 -8.67 1.26 21.88
C THR A 49 -8.54 1.80 20.46
N GLN A 50 -8.59 3.12 20.31
CA GLN A 50 -8.17 3.85 19.11
C GLN A 50 -6.72 3.45 18.78
N ILE A 51 -6.51 2.82 17.63
CA ILE A 51 -5.18 2.48 17.11
C ILE A 51 -4.91 3.46 15.97
N THR A 52 -4.18 4.52 16.32
CA THR A 52 -3.43 5.37 15.39
C THR A 52 -2.35 4.52 14.69
N PRO A 53 -1.98 4.79 13.43
CA PRO A 53 -0.94 4.03 12.74
C PRO A 53 0.38 4.02 13.54
N PRO A 54 1.16 2.92 13.54
CA PRO A 54 2.40 2.87 14.29
C PRO A 54 3.49 3.70 13.59
N GLU A 55 3.70 4.92 14.05
CA GLU A 55 5.06 5.40 14.27
C GLU A 55 5.59 4.66 15.50
N LEU A 56 6.73 3.97 15.36
CA LEU A 56 7.40 3.26 16.46
C LEU A 56 7.81 4.26 17.55
N ILE A 57 7.02 4.40 18.62
CA ILE A 57 7.41 5.06 19.86
C ILE A 57 7.10 4.16 21.08
N GLN A 58 8.18 3.85 21.79
CA GLN A 58 8.39 3.53 23.22
C GLN A 58 7.21 2.98 24.04
N ALA A 59 7.39 1.74 24.51
CA ALA A 59 6.58 1.14 25.56
C ALA A 59 6.95 1.74 26.94
N ASP A 60 5.92 2.22 27.65
CA ASP A 60 6.03 2.59 29.07
C ASP A 60 6.41 1.37 29.93
N ALA A 61 7.46 1.56 30.73
CA ALA A 61 7.96 0.59 31.67
C ALA A 61 7.06 0.51 32.91
N ASN A 62 6.30 -0.58 33.03
CA ASN A 62 6.08 -1.31 34.28
C ASN A 62 5.11 -2.46 34.04
N LEU A 63 5.63 -3.69 33.91
CA LEU A 63 4.97 -4.94 34.28
C LEU A 63 6.04 -6.06 34.24
N GLN A 64 6.28 -6.71 35.38
CA GLN A 64 7.27 -7.79 35.52
C GLN A 64 6.80 -9.09 34.83
N PRO A 65 7.70 -9.88 34.21
CA PRO A 65 7.34 -11.13 33.54
C PRO A 65 7.25 -12.31 34.54
N VAL A 66 6.17 -13.09 34.46
CA VAL A 66 6.07 -14.41 35.10
C VAL A 66 6.71 -15.44 34.18
N GLN A 67 7.85 -15.99 34.60
CA GLN A 67 8.51 -17.13 33.95
C GLN A 67 7.74 -18.42 34.24
N SER A 68 7.39 -19.19 33.21
CA SER A 68 7.01 -20.61 33.33
C SER A 68 8.14 -21.49 32.77
N ALA A 69 8.79 -22.25 33.66
CA ALA A 69 9.85 -23.17 33.32
C ALA A 69 9.31 -24.42 32.60
N LEU A 70 9.94 -24.80 31.49
CA LEU A 70 9.70 -26.05 30.75
C LEU A 70 10.05 -27.28 31.61
N LYS A 71 9.21 -28.31 31.57
CA LYS A 71 9.39 -29.57 32.30
C LYS A 71 10.59 -30.38 31.77
N PRO A 72 11.35 -31.06 32.65
CA PRO A 72 12.60 -31.78 32.32
C PRO A 72 12.44 -32.97 31.35
N GLU A 73 11.20 -33.36 31.04
CA GLU A 73 10.89 -34.50 30.17
C GLU A 73 11.14 -34.21 28.69
N HIS A 74 11.25 -32.93 28.29
CA HIS A 74 11.47 -32.52 26.89
C HIS A 74 12.94 -32.23 26.53
N GLN A 75 13.86 -32.18 27.50
CA GLN A 75 15.30 -31.99 27.22
C GLN A 75 15.99 -33.27 26.71
N ASN A 76 15.49 -34.45 27.06
CA ASN A 76 16.09 -35.73 26.67
C ASN A 76 15.90 -36.08 25.19
N ILE A 77 14.92 -35.46 24.52
CA ILE A 77 14.68 -35.67 23.08
C ILE A 77 15.66 -34.84 22.24
N LEU A 78 16.00 -33.62 22.67
CA LEU A 78 16.96 -32.74 21.99
C LEU A 78 18.41 -33.25 22.07
N ASN A 79 18.81 -33.89 23.17
CA ASN A 79 20.16 -34.44 23.32
C ASN A 79 20.38 -35.70 22.45
N LYS A 80 19.34 -36.53 22.24
CA LYS A 80 19.42 -37.71 21.37
C LYS A 80 19.53 -37.39 19.87
N ILE A 81 19.09 -36.21 19.45
CA ILE A 81 19.18 -35.76 18.05
C ILE A 81 20.59 -35.21 17.75
N ARG A 82 21.29 -34.70 18.76
CA ARG A 82 22.63 -34.10 18.62
C ARG A 82 23.78 -35.12 18.49
N GLU A 83 23.57 -36.36 18.94
CA GLU A 83 24.60 -37.42 18.91
C GLU A 83 24.67 -38.22 17.59
N LYS A 84 23.78 -37.98 16.61
CA LYS A 84 23.66 -38.83 15.41
C LYS A 84 24.18 -38.26 14.09
N ILE A 85 25.00 -37.22 14.11
CA ILE A 85 25.61 -36.67 12.88
C ILE A 85 27.14 -36.66 13.02
N PRO A 86 27.89 -37.55 12.33
CA PRO A 86 29.35 -37.55 12.38
C PRO A 86 29.94 -36.47 11.46
N SER A 87 30.94 -35.76 11.98
CA SER A 87 31.79 -34.81 11.28
C SER A 87 33.10 -35.47 10.79
N GLN A 88 33.33 -35.50 9.47
CA GLN A 88 34.63 -35.62 8.77
C GLN A 88 34.41 -35.06 7.34
N GLY A 89 35.31 -34.39 6.62
CA GLY A 89 36.74 -34.15 6.71
C GLY A 89 37.22 -33.60 5.35
N SER A 90 38.33 -32.88 5.35
CA SER A 90 39.00 -32.19 4.23
C SER A 90 39.67 -33.13 3.20
N PHE A 91 39.92 -32.61 1.96
CA PHE A 91 41.12 -32.72 1.07
C PHE A 91 40.92 -33.12 -0.41
N ALA A 92 41.57 -32.31 -1.28
CA ALA A 92 42.49 -32.66 -2.39
C ALA A 92 42.05 -32.72 -3.88
N GLN A 93 42.96 -32.15 -4.69
CA GLN A 93 43.15 -32.12 -6.14
C GLN A 93 43.56 -33.48 -6.77
N VAL A 94 43.75 -33.44 -8.11
CA VAL A 94 44.35 -34.40 -9.08
C VAL A 94 43.25 -35.11 -9.89
N GLY A 95 43.26 -35.21 -11.22
CA GLY A 95 44.25 -34.96 -12.27
C GLY A 95 44.37 -36.19 -13.20
N ASP A 96 44.09 -35.98 -14.49
CA ASP A 96 44.69 -36.60 -15.69
C ASP A 96 44.14 -37.90 -16.35
N LYS A 97 44.27 -37.88 -17.70
CA LYS A 97 44.18 -38.94 -18.76
C LYS A 97 42.80 -39.44 -19.19
N GLY A 98 42.50 -39.69 -20.48
CA GLY A 98 43.29 -39.76 -21.72
C GLY A 98 42.43 -40.46 -22.82
N ASP A 99 43.02 -40.61 -24.01
CA ASP A 99 42.54 -41.29 -25.25
C ASP A 99 41.71 -40.43 -26.23
N GLU A 100 42.18 -40.05 -27.44
CA GLU A 100 42.81 -40.70 -28.62
C GLU A 100 41.81 -40.99 -29.76
N GLY A 101 42.21 -40.60 -30.99
CA GLY A 101 41.65 -41.01 -32.28
C GLY A 101 40.53 -40.11 -32.83
N ASP A 102 40.44 -39.73 -34.11
CA ASP A 102 41.18 -40.13 -35.29
C ASP A 102 40.96 -39.11 -36.44
N LYS A 103 41.79 -39.21 -37.46
CA LYS A 103 42.05 -38.31 -38.59
C LYS A 103 41.05 -38.40 -39.75
N GLY A 104 41.14 -37.38 -40.62
CA GLY A 104 40.96 -37.49 -42.07
C GLY A 104 39.73 -36.77 -42.61
N ASP A 105 39.72 -36.12 -43.78
CA ASP A 105 40.73 -35.89 -44.80
C ASP A 105 40.20 -34.77 -45.73
N LYS A 106 41.09 -34.20 -46.55
CA LYS A 106 40.90 -33.07 -47.47
C LYS A 106 40.28 -33.45 -48.82
N GLY A 107 39.79 -32.43 -49.54
CA GLY A 107 39.74 -32.35 -51.01
C GLY A 107 38.42 -31.75 -51.50
N ASP A 108 38.32 -30.96 -52.57
CA ASP A 108 39.26 -30.34 -53.50
C ASP A 108 38.44 -29.31 -54.35
N LYS A 109 39.11 -28.43 -55.10
CA LYS A 109 38.53 -27.36 -55.95
C LYS A 109 38.26 -27.80 -57.40
N GLY A 110 37.36 -27.07 -58.09
CA GLY A 110 37.33 -26.89 -59.56
C GLY A 110 35.88 -26.74 -60.09
N ASP A 111 35.38 -25.54 -60.41
CA ASP A 111 35.49 -24.66 -61.61
C ASP A 111 34.52 -24.98 -62.78
N LYS A 112 33.73 -23.93 -63.13
CA LYS A 112 33.02 -23.54 -64.39
C LYS A 112 31.98 -24.41 -65.13
N GLY A 113 30.89 -23.73 -65.53
CA GLY A 113 30.19 -23.96 -66.80
C GLY A 113 28.71 -23.53 -66.82
N ASP A 114 28.40 -22.44 -67.52
CA ASP A 114 27.08 -21.82 -67.70
C ASP A 114 26.06 -22.66 -68.51
N LYS A 115 24.74 -22.57 -68.20
CA LYS A 115 23.72 -21.79 -68.95
C LYS A 115 22.27 -22.22 -68.68
N GLU A 116 21.43 -21.17 -68.58
CA GLU A 116 20.02 -21.04 -69.00
C GLU A 116 18.97 -21.98 -68.38
N ASP A 117 18.12 -21.42 -67.51
CA ASP A 117 16.67 -21.33 -67.76
C ASP A 117 16.06 -20.17 -66.94
N LYS A 118 15.27 -19.34 -67.63
CA LYS A 118 14.48 -18.23 -67.09
C LYS A 118 13.05 -18.73 -66.88
N GLU A 119 12.50 -18.56 -65.69
CA GLU A 119 11.05 -18.39 -65.48
C GLU A 119 10.78 -17.68 -64.14
N GLU A 120 10.54 -16.37 -64.27
CA GLU A 120 9.52 -15.54 -63.63
C GLU A 120 8.97 -15.96 -62.24
N PHE A 121 9.42 -15.26 -61.18
CA PHE A 121 8.76 -15.24 -59.88
C PHE A 121 8.15 -13.85 -59.60
N ALA A 122 6.84 -13.86 -59.32
CA ALA A 122 6.00 -12.72 -59.04
C ALA A 122 6.34 -12.01 -57.71
N PRO A 123 6.20 -10.67 -57.62
CA PRO A 123 6.36 -9.93 -56.37
C PRO A 123 5.08 -9.98 -55.51
N PRO A 124 5.19 -9.94 -54.16
CA PRO A 124 4.03 -9.79 -53.28
C PRO A 124 3.45 -8.37 -53.36
N ALA A 125 2.13 -8.31 -53.19
CA ALA A 125 1.24 -7.19 -53.49
C ALA A 125 1.48 -5.90 -52.66
N SER A 126 1.36 -4.76 -53.34
CA SER A 126 1.24 -3.42 -52.77
C SER A 126 -0.06 -3.25 -51.97
N PRO A 127 -0.08 -2.54 -50.83
CA PRO A 127 -1.31 -2.06 -50.23
C PRO A 127 -1.86 -0.85 -51.00
N ALA A 128 -3.18 -0.82 -51.15
CA ALA A 128 -3.95 0.13 -51.94
C ALA A 128 -3.89 1.57 -51.41
N SER A 129 -3.90 2.55 -52.33
CA SER A 129 -4.09 3.97 -52.05
C SER A 129 -5.47 4.24 -51.41
N PRO A 130 -5.57 5.14 -50.41
CA PRO A 130 -6.86 5.57 -49.88
C PRO A 130 -7.54 6.59 -50.80
N ALA A 131 -8.88 6.53 -50.83
CA ALA A 131 -9.79 7.41 -51.56
C ALA A 131 -9.70 8.89 -51.11
N PRO A 132 -10.11 9.87 -51.94
CA PRO A 132 -10.01 11.28 -51.59
C PRO A 132 -10.99 11.69 -50.48
N PRO A 133 -10.64 12.67 -49.63
CA PRO A 133 -11.55 13.18 -48.61
C PRO A 133 -12.65 14.05 -49.23
N ALA A 134 -13.87 13.89 -48.72
CA ALA A 134 -15.01 14.74 -49.04
C ALA A 134 -14.81 16.15 -48.45
N SER A 135 -15.14 17.18 -49.26
CA SER A 135 -15.13 18.58 -48.86
C SER A 135 -16.14 18.90 -47.74
N PRO A 136 -15.85 19.91 -46.90
CA PRO A 136 -16.59 20.19 -45.67
C PRO A 136 -17.95 20.84 -45.94
N ALA A 137 -18.98 20.37 -45.22
CA ALA A 137 -20.28 21.02 -45.17
C ALA A 137 -20.19 22.32 -44.36
N SER A 138 -20.74 23.39 -44.92
CA SER A 138 -20.95 24.70 -44.27
C SER A 138 -21.83 24.59 -43.02
N PRO A 139 -21.66 25.50 -42.04
CA PRO A 139 -22.25 25.41 -40.72
C PRO A 139 -23.77 25.61 -40.74
N ALA A 140 -24.49 24.73 -40.04
CA ALA A 140 -25.89 24.93 -39.72
C ALA A 140 -26.04 26.09 -38.73
N SER A 141 -26.98 26.99 -39.02
CA SER A 141 -27.41 28.08 -38.15
C SER A 141 -27.81 27.60 -36.75
N PRO A 142 -27.61 28.41 -35.70
CA PRO A 142 -27.91 28.02 -34.33
C PRO A 142 -29.41 27.86 -34.10
N ALA A 143 -29.79 26.75 -33.47
CA ALA A 143 -31.10 26.56 -32.87
C ALA A 143 -31.29 27.52 -31.69
N PRO A 144 -32.53 27.95 -31.39
CA PRO A 144 -32.80 29.02 -30.43
C PRO A 144 -32.38 28.66 -29.00
N GLU A 145 -31.73 29.64 -28.38
CA GLU A 145 -31.32 29.72 -26.98
C GLU A 145 -32.50 29.41 -26.05
N ILE A 146 -32.48 28.22 -25.43
CA ILE A 146 -33.35 27.91 -24.30
C ILE A 146 -32.75 28.62 -23.09
N ALA A 147 -33.43 29.68 -22.66
CA ALA A 147 -33.08 30.42 -21.45
C ALA A 147 -32.95 29.45 -20.25
N PRO A 148 -31.92 29.64 -19.39
CA PRO A 148 -31.80 28.84 -18.18
C PRO A 148 -33.02 29.10 -17.28
N PRO A 149 -33.58 28.07 -16.63
CA PRO A 149 -34.65 28.28 -15.66
C PRO A 149 -34.14 29.14 -14.49
N PRO A 150 -35.00 29.97 -13.88
CA PRO A 150 -34.61 30.80 -12.75
C PRO A 150 -34.10 29.95 -11.59
N PRO A 151 -33.20 30.48 -10.74
CA PRO A 151 -32.66 29.74 -9.62
C PRO A 151 -33.79 29.30 -8.68
N LEU A 152 -33.94 27.99 -8.51
CA LEU A 152 -34.77 27.41 -7.47
C LEU A 152 -34.20 27.86 -6.12
N SER A 153 -34.97 28.68 -5.40
CA SER A 153 -34.72 28.96 -3.99
C SER A 153 -34.53 27.64 -3.23
N PRO A 154 -33.52 27.52 -2.36
CA PRO A 154 -33.34 26.31 -1.58
C PRO A 154 -34.58 26.11 -0.69
N SER A 155 -35.34 25.06 -0.99
CA SER A 155 -36.32 24.50 -0.06
C SER A 155 -35.60 24.26 1.27
N PRO A 156 -36.19 24.63 2.43
CA PRO A 156 -35.63 24.22 3.70
C PRO A 156 -35.53 22.69 3.72
N PRO A 157 -34.45 22.13 4.28
CA PRO A 157 -34.30 20.69 4.36
C PRO A 157 -35.51 20.09 5.08
N PRO A 158 -36.01 18.91 4.66
CA PRO A 158 -36.98 18.19 5.46
C PRO A 158 -36.39 18.02 6.88
N PRO A 159 -37.19 18.15 7.93
CA PRO A 159 -36.69 18.02 9.29
C PRO A 159 -35.94 16.69 9.41
N LEU A 160 -34.73 16.76 9.95
CA LEU A 160 -33.94 15.59 10.32
C LEU A 160 -34.87 14.57 11.00
N PRO A 161 -34.83 13.27 10.66
CA PRO A 161 -35.42 12.28 11.53
C PRO A 161 -34.84 12.54 12.92
N PRO A 162 -35.67 12.52 13.98
CA PRO A 162 -35.17 12.80 15.31
C PRO A 162 -33.94 11.93 15.53
N SER A 163 -32.87 12.56 16.02
CA SER A 163 -31.75 11.87 16.64
C SER A 163 -32.34 10.71 17.45
N PRO A 164 -31.72 9.52 17.52
CA PRO A 164 -32.12 8.58 18.55
C PRO A 164 -31.89 9.33 19.86
N GLU A 165 -32.97 9.88 20.41
CA GLU A 165 -33.04 10.29 21.79
C GLU A 165 -32.46 9.09 22.50
N MET A 166 -31.34 9.27 23.20
CA MET A 166 -30.98 8.32 24.23
C MET A 166 -32.25 8.14 25.02
N SER A 167 -32.88 6.97 24.83
CA SER A 167 -34.19 6.63 25.36
C SER A 167 -34.21 7.20 26.75
N GLN A 168 -35.01 8.25 26.97
CA GLN A 168 -35.16 8.81 28.29
C GLN A 168 -35.68 7.65 29.12
N VAL A 169 -34.76 7.04 29.85
CA VAL A 169 -35.07 6.07 30.87
C VAL A 169 -35.99 6.85 31.78
N THR A 170 -37.26 6.46 31.76
CA THR A 170 -38.31 7.00 32.63
C THR A 170 -37.72 7.22 34.00
N SER A 171 -37.83 8.45 34.52
CA SER A 171 -37.18 8.85 35.76
C SER A 171 -37.38 7.78 36.84
N VAL A 172 -36.27 7.21 37.30
CA VAL A 172 -36.18 6.15 38.31
C VAL A 172 -36.48 6.74 39.69
N SER A 173 -37.72 7.14 39.90
CA SER A 173 -38.20 7.69 41.17
C SER A 173 -39.48 7.01 41.66
N GLN A 174 -39.84 5.85 41.08
CA GLN A 174 -40.99 5.05 41.50
C GLN A 174 -40.70 3.54 41.63
N LEU A 175 -39.44 3.11 41.60
CA LEU A 175 -39.05 1.72 41.81
C LEU A 175 -38.14 1.67 43.04
N ASP A 176 -38.70 1.34 44.21
CA ASP A 176 -37.86 0.96 45.35
C ASP A 176 -37.02 -0.26 44.96
N ASP A 177 -35.71 -0.18 45.21
CA ASP A 177 -34.78 -1.30 45.05
C ASP A 177 -35.25 -2.50 45.88
N VAL A 178 -34.96 -3.71 45.40
CA VAL A 178 -35.32 -4.94 46.11
C VAL A 178 -34.45 -5.03 47.36
N GLN A 179 -35.08 -4.95 48.52
CA GLN A 179 -34.40 -4.96 49.81
C GLN A 179 -34.05 -6.40 50.22
N PRO A 180 -32.94 -6.62 50.96
CA PRO A 180 -32.54 -7.95 51.42
C PRO A 180 -33.61 -8.73 52.20
N GLN A 181 -34.56 -8.02 52.82
CA GLN A 181 -35.67 -8.61 53.57
C GLN A 181 -36.93 -8.87 52.73
N ASP A 182 -36.94 -8.48 51.46
CA ASP A 182 -38.07 -8.72 50.58
C ASP A 182 -38.23 -10.20 50.25
N TRP A 183 -39.48 -10.66 50.24
CA TRP A 183 -39.83 -12.04 49.92
C TRP A 183 -39.24 -12.51 48.57
N ALA A 184 -39.09 -11.59 47.61
CA ALA A 184 -38.58 -11.87 46.28
C ALA A 184 -37.13 -12.38 46.28
N ILE A 185 -36.27 -11.83 47.15
CA ILE A 185 -34.89 -12.29 47.33
C ILE A 185 -34.87 -13.67 47.97
N GLY A 186 -35.65 -13.91 49.02
CA GLY A 186 -35.74 -15.22 49.65
C GLY A 186 -36.28 -16.31 48.71
N ALA A 187 -37.26 -15.97 47.87
CA ALA A 187 -37.81 -16.87 46.86
C ALA A 187 -36.77 -17.21 45.78
N LEU A 188 -36.06 -16.21 45.23
CA LEU A 188 -35.02 -16.43 44.23
C LEU A 188 -33.84 -17.22 44.81
N GLN A 189 -33.39 -16.94 46.04
CA GLN A 189 -32.32 -17.70 46.71
C GLN A 189 -32.69 -19.18 46.86
N SER A 190 -33.90 -19.49 47.32
CA SER A 190 -34.41 -20.87 47.43
C SER A 190 -34.41 -21.59 46.07
N LEU A 191 -34.78 -20.90 44.99
CA LEU A 191 -34.75 -21.45 43.63
C LEU A 191 -33.31 -21.70 43.15
N VAL A 192 -32.40 -20.77 43.42
CA VAL A 192 -30.98 -20.88 43.04
C VAL A 192 -30.29 -22.03 43.76
N GLU A 193 -30.52 -22.19 45.06
CA GLU A 193 -29.95 -23.29 45.86
C GLU A 193 -30.46 -24.65 45.40
N ARG A 194 -31.73 -24.73 44.99
CA ARG A 194 -32.40 -25.98 44.63
C ARG A 194 -32.16 -26.41 43.18
N TYR A 195 -32.18 -25.46 42.26
CA TYR A 195 -32.08 -25.71 40.81
C TYR A 195 -30.74 -25.31 40.21
N GLY A 196 -29.81 -24.73 40.99
CA GLY A 196 -28.48 -24.36 40.52
C GLY A 196 -28.49 -23.26 39.45
N CYS A 197 -29.55 -22.44 39.42
CA CYS A 197 -29.87 -21.52 38.34
C CYS A 197 -28.79 -20.48 37.99
N ILE A 198 -27.92 -20.10 38.93
CA ILE A 198 -27.00 -18.95 38.76
C ILE A 198 -25.56 -19.43 38.85
N ALA A 199 -24.95 -19.63 37.68
CA ALA A 199 -23.53 -19.97 37.53
C ALA A 199 -22.65 -18.75 37.16
N GLY A 200 -23.20 -17.53 37.15
CA GLY A 200 -22.57 -16.35 36.54
C GLY A 200 -21.82 -15.38 37.48
N TYR A 201 -21.96 -15.49 38.81
CA TYR A 201 -21.20 -14.66 39.75
C TYR A 201 -19.98 -15.43 40.28
N PRO A 202 -18.77 -14.83 40.33
CA PRO A 202 -17.54 -15.51 40.75
C PRO A 202 -17.63 -16.23 42.10
N ASN A 203 -18.57 -15.84 42.97
CA ASN A 203 -18.71 -16.33 44.34
C ASN A 203 -19.93 -17.25 44.55
N LYS A 204 -20.69 -17.60 43.49
CA LYS A 204 -21.91 -18.46 43.54
C LYS A 204 -23.00 -18.05 44.56
N THR A 205 -22.95 -16.83 45.08
CA THR A 205 -23.90 -16.29 46.06
C THR A 205 -24.56 -15.06 45.47
N TYR A 206 -25.88 -14.96 45.62
CA TYR A 206 -26.64 -13.78 45.21
C TYR A 206 -26.38 -12.65 46.21
N LEU A 207 -25.31 -11.88 45.96
CA LEU A 207 -24.94 -10.59 46.53
C LEU A 207 -25.56 -10.22 47.90
N GLY A 208 -24.96 -10.73 48.98
CA GLY A 208 -24.86 -10.06 50.30
C GLY A 208 -26.13 -9.49 50.96
N ASN A 209 -25.93 -8.59 51.92
CA ASN A 209 -26.99 -7.95 52.72
C ASN A 209 -27.32 -6.54 52.18
N THR A 210 -27.20 -6.34 50.87
CA THR A 210 -27.33 -5.05 50.18
C THR A 210 -28.55 -5.05 49.27
N ALA A 211 -29.24 -3.91 49.17
CA ALA A 211 -30.34 -3.76 48.23
C ALA A 211 -29.85 -3.88 46.78
N ILE A 212 -30.64 -4.52 45.94
CA ILE A 212 -30.30 -4.80 44.53
C ILE A 212 -31.34 -4.12 43.65
N ASN A 213 -30.89 -3.55 42.54
CA ASN A 213 -31.78 -2.95 41.55
C ASN A 213 -32.76 -4.00 40.99
N ARG A 214 -34.04 -3.66 40.85
CA ARG A 214 -35.08 -4.53 40.26
C ARG A 214 -34.71 -5.08 38.87
N TYR A 215 -33.90 -4.36 38.08
CA TYR A 215 -33.39 -4.85 36.80
C TYR A 215 -32.32 -5.93 36.93
N GLU A 216 -31.43 -5.80 37.91
CA GLU A 216 -30.43 -6.81 38.24
C GLU A 216 -31.10 -8.07 38.85
N PHE A 217 -32.17 -7.85 39.62
CA PHE A 217 -33.07 -8.91 40.07
C PHE A 217 -33.73 -9.67 38.91
N ALA A 218 -34.35 -8.93 37.98
CA ALA A 218 -35.02 -9.49 36.81
C ALA A 218 -34.07 -10.30 35.91
N ALA A 219 -32.82 -9.81 35.72
CA ALA A 219 -31.81 -10.54 34.96
C ALA A 219 -31.43 -11.88 35.62
N GLY A 220 -31.33 -11.93 36.95
CA GLY A 220 -31.09 -13.17 37.71
C GLY A 220 -32.28 -14.14 37.65
N LEU A 221 -33.51 -13.62 37.72
CA LEU A 221 -34.74 -14.39 37.60
C LEU A 221 -34.89 -15.02 36.20
N GLN A 222 -34.62 -14.26 35.13
CA GLN A 222 -34.69 -14.76 33.75
C GLN A 222 -33.76 -15.96 33.54
N HIS A 223 -32.53 -15.88 34.04
CA HIS A 223 -31.57 -16.97 33.95
C HIS A 223 -32.05 -18.23 34.69
N CYS A 224 -32.73 -18.06 35.84
CA CYS A 224 -33.29 -19.20 36.58
C CYS A 224 -34.48 -19.83 35.86
N LEU A 225 -35.35 -19.02 35.25
CA LEU A 225 -36.44 -19.51 34.42
C LEU A 225 -35.94 -20.36 33.24
N GLU A 226 -34.88 -19.92 32.55
CA GLU A 226 -34.27 -20.68 31.46
C GLU A 226 -33.68 -22.03 31.91
N GLN A 227 -33.00 -22.06 33.05
CA GLN A 227 -32.44 -23.30 33.59
C GLN A 227 -33.52 -24.29 34.03
N ILE A 228 -34.56 -23.80 34.71
CA ILE A 228 -35.69 -24.63 35.12
C ILE A 228 -36.42 -25.19 33.88
N ASN A 229 -36.62 -24.37 32.85
CA ASN A 229 -37.19 -24.84 31.58
C ASN A 229 -36.33 -25.93 30.93
N LYS A 230 -34.99 -25.79 30.91
CA LYS A 230 -34.07 -26.83 30.41
C LYS A 230 -34.16 -28.13 31.20
N LEU A 231 -34.26 -28.06 32.53
CA LEU A 231 -34.41 -29.24 33.40
C LEU A 231 -35.74 -29.97 33.18
N ILE A 232 -36.82 -29.22 32.93
CA ILE A 232 -38.13 -29.77 32.57
C ILE A 232 -38.06 -30.46 31.20
N THR A 233 -37.47 -29.82 30.18
CA THR A 233 -37.35 -30.38 28.82
C THR A 233 -36.45 -31.62 28.77
N ASN A 234 -35.39 -31.67 29.58
CA ASN A 234 -34.48 -32.83 29.67
C ASN A 234 -35.06 -34.00 30.49
N ASN A 235 -36.36 -33.98 30.79
CA ASN A 235 -37.12 -35.07 31.41
C ASN A 235 -36.53 -35.57 32.74
N THR A 236 -35.93 -34.65 33.51
CA THR A 236 -35.55 -34.92 34.91
C THR A 236 -36.80 -34.76 35.78
N ALA A 237 -37.74 -35.69 35.62
CA ALA A 237 -39.17 -35.51 35.89
C ALA A 237 -39.61 -35.51 37.37
N ASN A 238 -38.74 -35.17 38.33
CA ASN A 238 -39.12 -35.15 39.76
C ASN A 238 -38.53 -33.99 40.57
N THR A 239 -37.93 -32.99 39.93
CA THR A 239 -37.21 -31.93 40.65
C THR A 239 -38.01 -30.66 40.88
N VAL A 240 -39.08 -30.39 40.12
CA VAL A 240 -39.83 -29.11 40.24
C VAL A 240 -41.05 -29.28 41.15
N LYS A 241 -41.03 -28.64 42.33
CA LYS A 241 -42.15 -28.67 43.29
C LYS A 241 -43.25 -27.68 42.89
N ASP A 242 -44.51 -28.02 43.15
CA ASP A 242 -45.67 -27.14 42.94
C ASP A 242 -45.53 -25.79 43.66
N GLU A 243 -44.92 -25.79 44.85
CA GLU A 243 -44.62 -24.58 45.64
C GLU A 243 -43.68 -23.62 44.91
N ASP A 244 -42.70 -24.15 44.17
CA ASP A 244 -41.74 -23.35 43.42
C ASP A 244 -42.37 -22.77 42.14
N LEU A 245 -43.31 -23.48 41.52
CA LEU A 245 -44.07 -22.98 40.38
C LEU A 245 -44.94 -21.77 40.78
N ILE A 246 -45.57 -21.83 41.96
CA ILE A 246 -46.35 -20.71 42.51
C ILE A 246 -45.43 -19.52 42.79
N ALA A 247 -44.25 -19.76 43.39
CA ALA A 247 -43.27 -18.72 43.65
C ALA A 247 -42.75 -18.07 42.35
N LEU A 248 -42.44 -18.87 41.33
CA LEU A 248 -42.00 -18.39 40.01
C LEU A 248 -43.08 -17.57 39.32
N GLN A 249 -44.34 -18.03 39.33
CA GLN A 249 -45.45 -17.30 38.72
C GLN A 249 -45.66 -15.94 39.39
N ARG A 250 -45.51 -15.88 40.71
CA ARG A 250 -45.60 -14.63 41.47
C ARG A 250 -44.42 -13.68 41.18
N LEU A 251 -43.20 -14.21 41.06
CA LEU A 251 -42.00 -13.46 40.69
C LEU A 251 -42.10 -12.91 39.25
N GLN A 252 -42.52 -13.73 38.29
CA GLN A 252 -42.77 -13.31 36.91
C GLN A 252 -43.81 -12.19 36.83
N THR A 253 -44.87 -12.27 37.64
CA THR A 253 -45.92 -11.24 37.68
C THR A 253 -45.39 -9.93 38.30
N GLN A 254 -44.61 -10.01 39.39
CA GLN A 254 -44.09 -8.82 40.08
C GLN A 254 -43.00 -8.08 39.29
N PHE A 255 -42.22 -8.79 38.48
CA PHE A 255 -41.12 -8.24 37.68
C PHE A 255 -41.42 -8.26 36.18
N GLN A 256 -42.69 -8.34 35.79
CA GLN A 256 -43.09 -8.50 34.38
C GLN A 256 -42.57 -7.37 33.48
N ALA A 257 -42.60 -6.13 33.98
CA ALA A 257 -42.14 -4.97 33.22
C ALA A 257 -40.61 -5.00 33.04
N GLU A 258 -39.89 -5.36 34.10
CA GLU A 258 -38.43 -5.45 34.11
C GLU A 258 -37.93 -6.64 33.27
N LEU A 259 -38.59 -7.80 33.34
CA LEU A 259 -38.31 -8.96 32.51
C LEU A 259 -38.49 -8.63 31.02
N LYS A 260 -39.61 -7.98 30.66
CA LYS A 260 -39.86 -7.54 29.28
C LYS A 260 -38.80 -6.56 28.78
N GLN A 261 -38.33 -5.65 29.65
CA GLN A 261 -37.27 -4.71 29.30
C GLN A 261 -35.90 -5.38 29.16
N VAL A 262 -35.60 -6.39 29.97
CA VAL A 262 -34.39 -7.21 29.83
C VAL A 262 -34.42 -7.99 28.53
N GLU A 263 -35.54 -8.64 28.19
CA GLU A 263 -35.74 -9.32 26.89
C GLU A 263 -35.55 -8.36 25.72
N GLN A 264 -36.18 -7.19 25.75
CA GLN A 264 -35.99 -6.17 24.71
C GLN A 264 -34.54 -5.69 24.56
N ARG A 265 -33.77 -5.64 25.65
CA ARG A 265 -32.34 -5.28 25.60
C ARG A 265 -31.51 -6.42 25.04
N VAL A 266 -31.84 -7.67 25.36
CA VAL A 266 -31.20 -8.86 24.77
C VAL A 266 -31.49 -8.88 23.27
N ASP A 267 -32.75 -8.73 22.84
CA ASP A 267 -33.14 -8.67 21.44
C ASP A 267 -32.43 -7.52 20.68
N ASN A 268 -32.35 -6.33 21.28
CA ASN A 268 -31.64 -5.20 20.69
C ASN A 268 -30.14 -5.49 20.54
N LEU A 269 -29.51 -6.06 21.58
CA LEU A 269 -28.10 -6.42 21.55
C LEU A 269 -27.81 -7.55 20.56
N GLU A 270 -28.70 -8.54 20.43
CA GLU A 270 -28.61 -9.60 19.43
C GLU A 270 -28.80 -9.05 18.01
N SER A 271 -29.73 -8.12 17.81
CA SER A 271 -29.92 -7.40 16.56
C SER A 271 -28.68 -6.57 16.21
N HIS A 272 -28.13 -5.79 17.15
CA HIS A 272 -26.88 -5.05 16.96
C HIS A 272 -25.70 -5.97 16.68
N THR A 273 -25.60 -7.11 17.38
CA THR A 273 -24.53 -8.10 17.17
C THR A 273 -24.65 -8.71 15.78
N SER A 274 -25.86 -9.05 15.35
CA SER A 274 -26.15 -9.59 14.03
C SER A 274 -25.86 -8.57 12.93
N GLU A 275 -26.18 -7.30 13.15
CA GLU A 275 -25.88 -6.21 12.23
C GLU A 275 -24.36 -5.95 12.11
N ILE A 276 -23.63 -5.93 13.24
CA ILE A 276 -22.17 -5.80 13.26
C ILE A 276 -21.52 -7.00 12.56
N GLN A 277 -22.00 -8.21 12.82
CA GLN A 277 -21.49 -9.43 12.21
C GLN A 277 -21.78 -9.49 10.70
N ALA A 278 -22.97 -9.03 10.27
CA ALA A 278 -23.34 -8.98 8.86
C ALA A 278 -22.57 -7.90 8.08
N ASN A 279 -22.16 -6.82 8.73
CA ASN A 279 -21.43 -5.70 8.10
C ASN A 279 -19.91 -5.74 8.33
N GLN A 280 -19.36 -6.82 8.90
CA GLN A 280 -17.92 -6.95 9.12
C GLN A 280 -17.21 -7.32 7.80
N PHE A 281 -16.58 -6.33 7.16
CA PHE A 281 -15.89 -6.51 5.88
C PHE A 281 -14.72 -7.51 5.94
N SER A 282 -14.04 -7.61 7.10
CA SER A 282 -13.09 -8.67 7.48
C SER A 282 -12.60 -8.38 8.90
N THR A 283 -12.38 -9.40 9.74
CA THR A 283 -11.70 -9.23 11.04
C THR A 283 -10.21 -8.96 10.90
N THR A 284 -9.62 -9.33 9.77
CA THR A 284 -8.18 -9.32 9.51
C THR A 284 -7.76 -8.28 8.50
N THR A 285 -8.68 -7.74 7.70
CA THR A 285 -8.39 -6.79 6.62
C THR A 285 -9.00 -5.42 6.89
N ARG A 286 -8.18 -4.37 6.77
CA ARG A 286 -8.64 -2.98 6.75
C ARG A 286 -8.35 -2.36 5.39
N LEU A 287 -9.33 -1.63 4.86
CA LEU A 287 -9.15 -0.77 3.69
C LEU A 287 -8.71 0.61 4.16
N PHE A 288 -7.68 1.15 3.53
CA PHE A 288 -7.30 2.56 3.63
C PHE A 288 -7.03 3.06 2.21
N GLY A 289 -7.32 4.32 1.95
CA GLY A 289 -7.14 4.86 0.61
C GLY A 289 -6.93 6.37 0.59
N GLN A 290 -6.41 6.82 -0.54
CA GLN A 290 -6.40 8.22 -0.92
C GLN A 290 -6.94 8.40 -2.33
N ALA A 291 -7.78 9.41 -2.51
CA ALA A 291 -8.20 9.90 -3.81
C ALA A 291 -7.73 11.34 -3.97
N ILE A 292 -6.94 11.58 -5.01
CA ILE A 292 -6.37 12.88 -5.34
C ILE A 292 -7.07 13.40 -6.58
N PHE A 293 -7.60 14.61 -6.51
CA PHE A 293 -8.08 15.38 -7.64
C PHE A 293 -7.21 16.62 -7.77
N SER A 294 -6.72 16.89 -8.98
CA SER A 294 -5.79 17.98 -9.22
C SER A 294 -6.26 18.84 -10.37
N LEU A 295 -6.25 20.15 -10.15
CA LEU A 295 -6.32 21.16 -11.21
C LEU A 295 -4.92 21.76 -11.37
N GLN A 296 -4.33 21.63 -12.55
CA GLN A 296 -2.94 22.01 -12.77
C GLN A 296 -2.70 22.61 -14.14
N GLY A 297 -1.62 23.37 -14.26
CA GLY A 297 -1.20 23.94 -15.52
C GLY A 297 0.25 24.41 -15.47
N THR A 298 0.78 24.67 -16.66
CA THR A 298 2.13 25.20 -16.87
C THR A 298 2.08 26.53 -17.61
N ASN A 299 3.17 27.28 -17.60
CA ASN A 299 3.34 28.39 -18.52
C ASN A 299 3.71 27.90 -19.94
N SER A 300 3.59 28.79 -20.92
CA SER A 300 4.07 28.56 -22.27
C SER A 300 5.53 28.96 -22.45
N ALA A 301 6.43 28.17 -21.84
CA ALA A 301 7.87 28.28 -22.01
C ALA A 301 8.32 27.79 -23.39
N ASP A 302 9.22 28.53 -24.04
CA ASP A 302 9.92 28.03 -25.22
C ASP A 302 11.04 27.06 -24.77
N VAL A 303 11.05 25.86 -25.33
CA VAL A 303 11.95 24.75 -24.98
C VAL A 303 12.75 24.35 -26.21
N ASP A 304 14.05 24.61 -26.12
CA ASP A 304 15.11 24.07 -26.94
C ASP A 304 15.59 22.73 -26.33
N LEU A 305 15.20 21.64 -26.99
CA LEU A 305 15.59 20.29 -26.58
C LEU A 305 17.00 19.96 -27.05
N PHE A 306 17.43 20.58 -28.14
CA PHE A 306 18.67 20.24 -28.83
C PHE A 306 19.44 21.52 -29.10
N PRO A 307 20.34 21.94 -28.19
CA PRO A 307 21.04 23.23 -28.26
C PRO A 307 22.13 23.26 -29.35
N ARG A 308 21.77 22.96 -30.60
CA ARG A 308 22.64 23.01 -31.78
C ARG A 308 22.71 24.43 -32.32
N ASP A 309 21.55 25.09 -32.42
CA ASP A 309 21.35 26.39 -33.05
C ASP A 309 20.70 27.42 -32.10
N LYS A 310 20.36 27.00 -30.88
CA LYS A 310 19.66 27.81 -29.86
C LYS A 310 18.29 28.29 -30.32
N VAL A 311 17.66 27.55 -31.23
CA VAL A 311 16.30 27.81 -31.70
C VAL A 311 15.36 26.85 -30.99
N PRO A 312 14.39 27.34 -30.21
CA PRO A 312 13.42 26.46 -29.54
C PRO A 312 12.65 25.60 -30.54
N GLU A 313 12.69 24.27 -30.40
CA GLU A 313 11.92 23.36 -31.26
C GLU A 313 10.54 23.02 -30.70
N ARG A 314 10.31 23.29 -29.41
CA ARG A 314 9.01 23.10 -28.77
C ARG A 314 8.57 24.37 -28.08
N LYS A 315 7.30 24.68 -28.24
CA LYS A 315 6.62 25.62 -27.35
C LYS A 315 5.78 24.82 -26.38
N ALA A 316 6.01 24.99 -25.08
CA ALA A 316 5.11 24.42 -24.09
C ALA A 316 3.72 25.06 -24.27
N GLU A 317 2.70 24.23 -24.41
CA GLU A 317 1.32 24.72 -24.45
C GLU A 317 0.77 24.80 -23.03
N THR A 318 0.21 25.96 -22.69
CA THR A 318 -0.50 26.15 -21.42
C THR A 318 -1.84 25.44 -21.50
N ASN A 319 -1.92 24.22 -20.98
CA ASN A 319 -3.17 23.47 -20.92
C ASN A 319 -3.58 23.24 -19.46
N LEU A 320 -4.63 23.95 -19.04
CA LEU A 320 -5.27 23.69 -17.75
C LEU A 320 -5.89 22.29 -17.80
N THR A 321 -5.39 21.41 -16.95
CA THR A 321 -5.79 20.00 -16.91
C THR A 321 -6.45 19.71 -15.57
N PHE A 322 -7.56 18.98 -15.62
CA PHE A 322 -8.19 18.38 -14.44
C PHE A 322 -8.03 16.87 -14.52
N ALA A 323 -7.50 16.26 -13.46
CA ALA A 323 -7.20 14.84 -13.45
C ALA A 323 -7.21 14.25 -12.03
N ASN A 324 -7.22 12.92 -11.97
CA ASN A 324 -7.37 12.14 -10.75
C ASN A 324 -6.27 11.07 -10.61
N SER A 325 -5.94 10.76 -9.36
CA SER A 325 -5.10 9.63 -8.96
C SER A 325 -5.67 9.03 -7.68
N VAL A 326 -6.08 7.78 -7.74
CA VAL A 326 -6.68 7.02 -6.64
C VAL A 326 -5.74 5.88 -6.28
N GLN A 327 -5.46 5.74 -4.99
CA GLN A 327 -4.68 4.64 -4.43
C GLN A 327 -5.48 4.05 -3.26
N LEU A 328 -5.85 2.78 -3.39
CA LEU A 328 -6.51 2.00 -2.36
C LEU A 328 -5.54 0.95 -1.85
N THR A 329 -5.60 0.58 -0.58
CA THR A 329 -4.76 -0.46 -0.03
C THR A 329 -5.53 -1.29 0.99
N LEU A 330 -5.45 -2.59 0.83
CA LEU A 330 -5.96 -3.57 1.78
C LEU A 330 -4.79 -4.02 2.66
N ALA A 331 -4.83 -3.68 3.95
CA ALA A 331 -3.93 -4.23 4.96
C ALA A 331 -4.58 -5.46 5.58
N THR A 332 -4.04 -6.63 5.31
CA THR A 332 -4.46 -7.89 5.92
C THR A 332 -3.42 -8.36 6.92
N SER A 333 -3.83 -8.72 8.14
CA SER A 333 -2.97 -9.35 9.15
C SER A 333 -3.50 -10.74 9.52
N PHE A 334 -2.65 -11.76 9.46
CA PHE A 334 -3.05 -13.15 9.75
C PHE A 334 -2.69 -13.57 11.18
N THR A 335 -1.66 -12.97 11.76
CA THR A 335 -1.10 -13.26 13.08
C THR A 335 -1.28 -12.11 14.08
N GLY A 336 -1.65 -10.92 13.60
CA GLY A 336 -1.70 -9.68 14.38
C GLY A 336 -0.39 -8.91 14.43
N GLN A 337 0.72 -9.49 13.95
CA GLN A 337 2.03 -8.84 13.86
C GLN A 337 2.57 -8.74 12.42
N ASP A 338 1.99 -9.51 11.51
CA ASP A 338 2.29 -9.50 10.09
C ASP A 338 1.32 -8.61 9.30
N LEU A 339 1.74 -8.20 8.12
CA LEU A 339 1.00 -7.29 7.26
C LEU A 339 1.19 -7.67 5.79
N LEU A 340 0.12 -8.15 5.16
CA LEU A 340 -0.01 -8.24 3.71
C LEU A 340 -0.65 -6.94 3.21
N LEU A 341 0.07 -6.24 2.33
CA LEU A 341 -0.41 -5.07 1.63
C LEU A 341 -0.80 -5.46 0.20
N THR A 342 -2.06 -5.20 -0.14
CA THR A 342 -2.55 -5.26 -1.52
C THR A 342 -2.99 -3.85 -1.93
N GLY A 343 -2.11 -3.17 -2.64
CA GLY A 343 -2.33 -1.83 -3.19
C GLY A 343 -2.96 -1.88 -4.57
N LEU A 344 -3.96 -1.03 -4.79
CA LEU A 344 -4.62 -0.83 -6.07
C LEU A 344 -4.49 0.65 -6.45
N SER A 345 -4.08 0.94 -7.68
CA SER A 345 -3.99 2.31 -8.17
C SER A 345 -4.72 2.49 -9.48
N SER A 346 -5.34 3.65 -9.65
CA SER A 346 -5.94 4.11 -10.91
C SER A 346 -5.75 5.61 -11.04
N GLY A 347 -5.49 6.11 -12.25
CA GLY A 347 -5.39 7.54 -12.51
C GLY A 347 -5.34 7.86 -14.00
N ASN A 348 -5.48 9.14 -14.32
CA ASN A 348 -5.38 9.65 -15.69
C ASN A 348 -4.39 10.81 -15.79
N LEU A 349 -3.47 10.91 -14.83
CA LEU A 349 -2.55 12.02 -14.71
C LEU A 349 -1.28 11.75 -15.53
N ASN A 350 -1.22 12.34 -16.72
CA ASN A 350 0.01 12.42 -17.52
C ASN A 350 1.00 13.41 -16.91
N SER A 351 2.25 13.40 -17.43
CA SER A 351 3.25 14.40 -17.03
C SER A 351 2.74 15.81 -17.23
N SER A 352 2.73 16.62 -16.16
CA SER A 352 2.41 18.05 -16.24
C SER A 352 3.43 18.85 -17.05
N ALA A 353 4.61 18.29 -17.31
CA ALA A 353 5.71 18.95 -18.01
C ALA A 353 6.22 18.12 -19.19
N SER A 354 5.31 17.49 -19.94
CA SER A 354 5.63 16.66 -21.11
C SER A 354 6.44 17.37 -22.20
N SER A 355 6.46 18.70 -22.19
CA SER A 355 7.29 19.51 -23.11
C SER A 355 8.79 19.43 -22.81
N VAL A 356 9.18 19.07 -21.58
CA VAL A 356 10.58 18.94 -21.12
C VAL A 356 10.99 17.47 -21.16
N PHE A 357 12.16 17.16 -21.72
CA PHE A 357 12.60 15.78 -21.96
C PHE A 357 12.81 14.99 -20.67
N ASN A 358 13.44 15.60 -19.67
CA ASN A 358 13.87 14.94 -18.46
C ASN A 358 12.84 14.95 -17.31
N ASN A 359 11.58 15.29 -17.63
CA ASN A 359 10.45 15.27 -16.70
C ASN A 359 10.70 16.10 -15.43
N MET A 360 11.50 17.17 -15.51
CA MET A 360 11.81 18.01 -14.35
C MET A 360 10.58 18.63 -13.70
N GLY A 361 9.52 18.93 -14.48
CA GLY A 361 8.29 19.51 -13.97
C GLY A 361 7.22 18.51 -13.52
N ARG A 362 7.63 17.30 -13.13
CA ARG A 362 6.72 16.22 -12.72
C ARG A 362 6.09 16.49 -11.35
N LEU A 363 4.78 16.33 -11.25
CA LEU A 363 4.08 16.28 -9.96
C LEU A 363 4.26 14.91 -9.29
N GLY A 364 4.29 14.89 -7.96
CA GLY A 364 4.58 13.70 -7.17
C GLY A 364 3.45 12.66 -7.12
N PHE A 365 2.26 13.01 -7.61
CA PHE A 365 1.06 12.16 -7.62
C PHE A 365 0.64 11.79 -9.05
N GLU A 366 1.52 11.96 -10.03
CA GLU A 366 1.29 11.54 -11.41
C GLU A 366 1.26 10.02 -11.56
N SER A 367 0.12 9.55 -12.05
CA SER A 367 -0.13 8.18 -12.43
C SER A 367 -1.14 8.18 -13.56
N ASN A 368 -0.75 7.72 -14.74
CA ASN A 368 -1.68 7.48 -15.84
C ASN A 368 -1.82 5.97 -16.07
N THR A 369 -2.99 5.46 -15.72
CA THR A 369 -3.43 4.10 -15.99
C THR A 369 -4.64 4.09 -16.94
N ASN A 370 -4.93 5.21 -17.61
CA ASN A 370 -6.17 5.43 -18.37
C ASN A 370 -7.43 5.18 -17.53
N ASN A 371 -7.35 5.42 -16.22
CA ASN A 371 -8.34 5.06 -15.21
C ASN A 371 -8.60 3.54 -15.04
N ASP A 372 -7.83 2.67 -15.68
CA ASP A 372 -7.86 1.24 -15.40
C ASP A 372 -7.22 0.95 -14.04
N LEU A 373 -7.67 -0.13 -13.41
CA LEU A 373 -7.24 -0.53 -12.07
C LEU A 373 -6.04 -1.48 -12.16
N TYR A 374 -4.94 -1.11 -11.51
CA TYR A 374 -3.72 -1.92 -11.45
C TYR A 374 -3.32 -2.23 -10.02
N ILE A 375 -2.62 -3.34 -9.83
CA ILE A 375 -1.96 -3.68 -8.56
C ILE A 375 -0.70 -2.83 -8.45
N SER A 376 -0.66 -1.94 -7.48
CA SER A 376 0.47 -1.04 -7.21
C SER A 376 1.35 -1.50 -6.05
N ASP A 377 0.84 -2.38 -5.19
CA ASP A 377 1.60 -3.00 -4.10
C ASP A 377 1.07 -4.43 -3.90
N LEU A 378 1.98 -5.38 -3.78
CA LEU A 378 1.68 -6.73 -3.35
C LEU A 378 2.88 -7.23 -2.55
N SER A 379 2.92 -6.80 -1.30
CA SER A 379 4.02 -7.06 -0.38
C SER A 379 3.55 -7.65 0.95
N TYR A 380 4.29 -8.64 1.43
CA TYR A 380 4.07 -9.26 2.73
C TYR A 380 5.23 -8.93 3.67
N ARG A 381 4.88 -8.41 4.84
CA ARG A 381 5.80 -8.00 5.90
C ARG A 381 5.55 -8.86 7.12
N PHE A 382 6.58 -9.50 7.65
CA PHE A 382 6.45 -10.33 8.84
C PHE A 382 7.67 -10.16 9.75
N PRO A 383 7.45 -10.10 11.07
CA PRO A 383 8.55 -10.06 12.02
C PRO A 383 9.24 -11.43 12.08
N VAL A 384 10.57 -11.42 12.09
CA VAL A 384 11.41 -12.58 12.41
C VAL A 384 11.83 -12.55 13.88
N SER A 385 11.88 -11.36 14.47
CA SER A 385 12.07 -11.12 15.90
C SER A 385 11.45 -9.78 16.29
N ASP A 386 11.52 -9.41 17.57
CA ASP A 386 10.94 -8.16 18.09
C ASP A 386 11.50 -6.88 17.43
N ASN A 387 12.67 -6.96 16.81
CA ASN A 387 13.34 -5.80 16.20
C ASN A 387 13.75 -6.00 14.72
N LEU A 388 13.43 -7.15 14.12
CA LEU A 388 13.77 -7.46 12.72
C LEU A 388 12.52 -7.90 11.96
N GLY A 389 12.18 -7.16 10.91
CA GLY A 389 11.13 -7.50 9.95
C GLY A 389 11.71 -7.84 8.58
N ILE A 390 11.07 -8.78 7.89
CA ILE A 390 11.34 -9.12 6.49
C ILE A 390 10.18 -8.66 5.63
N ILE A 391 10.50 -8.19 4.43
CA ILE A 391 9.55 -7.72 3.42
C ILE A 391 9.81 -8.54 2.15
N VAL A 392 8.77 -9.15 1.60
CA VAL A 392 8.83 -9.88 0.32
C VAL A 392 7.62 -9.50 -0.51
N GLY A 393 7.79 -9.25 -1.80
CA GLY A 393 6.67 -8.90 -2.65
C GLY A 393 7.02 -8.92 -4.12
N THR A 394 6.01 -9.09 -4.96
CA THR A 394 6.15 -9.02 -6.43
C THR A 394 5.95 -7.61 -6.96
N VAL A 395 5.30 -6.73 -6.18
CA VAL A 395 5.10 -5.31 -6.47
C VAL A 395 5.20 -4.52 -5.15
N GLY A 396 5.69 -3.29 -5.18
CA GLY A 396 5.81 -2.41 -4.00
C GLY A 396 7.08 -2.59 -3.16
N VAL A 397 8.00 -3.49 -3.53
CA VAL A 397 9.26 -3.70 -2.80
C VAL A 397 10.42 -3.07 -3.55
N ASN A 398 10.77 -1.85 -3.16
CA ASN A 398 11.86 -1.05 -3.71
C ASN A 398 12.45 -0.12 -2.62
N PRO A 399 13.56 0.60 -2.89
CA PRO A 399 14.18 1.45 -1.87
C PRO A 399 13.23 2.52 -1.33
N THR A 400 12.42 3.16 -2.17
CA THR A 400 11.44 4.18 -1.76
C THR A 400 10.41 3.63 -0.76
N ASN A 401 9.94 2.40 -0.91
CA ASN A 401 8.90 1.83 -0.04
C ASN A 401 9.45 1.02 1.14
N THR A 402 10.70 0.54 1.04
CA THR A 402 11.36 -0.29 2.06
C THR A 402 12.11 0.58 3.07
N PHE A 403 12.72 1.66 2.61
CA PHE A 403 13.49 2.52 3.48
C PHE A 403 12.62 3.51 4.24
N ARG A 404 12.98 3.74 5.51
CA ARG A 404 12.25 4.66 6.39
C ARG A 404 12.36 6.10 5.88
N GLY A 405 11.23 6.80 5.86
CA GLY A 405 11.14 8.20 5.45
C GLY A 405 11.65 9.15 6.54
N ILE A 406 12.45 10.14 6.14
CA ILE A 406 13.02 11.15 7.04
C ILE A 406 12.55 12.56 6.68
N ASN A 407 12.15 12.78 5.41
CA ASN A 407 11.70 14.07 4.93
C ASN A 407 10.23 14.28 5.36
N PRO A 408 9.91 15.31 6.17
CA PRO A 408 8.52 15.57 6.58
C PRO A 408 7.63 16.07 5.43
N LEU A 409 8.20 16.36 4.26
CA LEU A 409 7.51 16.82 3.05
C LEU A 409 7.27 15.67 2.06
N GLU A 410 7.46 14.41 2.45
CA GLU A 410 7.20 13.26 1.58
C GLU A 410 5.72 12.87 1.52
N GLY A 411 5.34 12.13 0.47
CA GLY A 411 4.01 11.56 0.31
C GLY A 411 3.15 12.26 -0.75
N ASN A 412 2.52 11.45 -1.60
CA ASN A 412 1.78 11.90 -2.79
C ASN A 412 0.60 12.83 -2.51
N GLY A 413 -0.09 12.63 -1.38
CA GLY A 413 -1.24 13.46 -0.96
C GLY A 413 -0.93 14.44 0.18
N GLU A 414 0.16 14.22 0.92
CA GLU A 414 0.41 14.88 2.20
C GLU A 414 1.56 15.88 2.15
N GLY A 415 2.54 15.66 1.29
CA GLY A 415 3.77 16.42 1.23
C GLY A 415 3.83 17.42 0.09
N ALA A 416 5.05 17.63 -0.43
CA ALA A 416 5.34 18.44 -1.59
C ALA A 416 4.46 18.08 -2.80
N ILE A 417 4.25 19.03 -3.70
CA ILE A 417 3.49 18.80 -4.93
C ILE A 417 4.37 18.24 -6.03
N SER A 418 5.66 18.60 -6.07
CA SER A 418 6.60 18.02 -7.04
C SER A 418 7.09 16.63 -6.63
N LEU A 419 7.49 15.82 -7.61
CA LEU A 419 8.15 14.54 -7.32
C LEU A 419 9.52 14.78 -6.63
N LEU A 420 10.27 15.79 -7.09
CA LEU A 420 11.59 16.12 -6.55
C LEU A 420 11.53 16.39 -5.05
N GLY A 421 10.53 17.16 -4.60
CA GLY A 421 10.39 17.57 -3.21
C GLY A 421 10.15 16.45 -2.20
N GLN A 422 9.74 15.27 -2.66
CA GLN A 422 9.37 14.18 -1.76
C GLN A 422 10.58 13.46 -1.17
N ARG A 423 11.49 12.97 -2.02
CA ARG A 423 12.64 12.16 -1.59
C ARG A 423 13.80 12.32 -2.57
N ASN A 424 14.99 11.97 -2.09
CA ASN A 424 16.19 11.92 -2.92
C ASN A 424 15.97 10.97 -4.13
N PRO A 425 16.07 11.46 -5.38
CA PRO A 425 15.82 10.66 -6.58
C PRO A 425 16.68 9.41 -6.73
N ILE A 426 17.83 9.32 -6.05
CA ILE A 426 18.65 8.09 -6.07
C ILE A 426 17.89 6.87 -5.54
N LEU A 427 16.87 7.07 -4.68
CA LEU A 427 16.07 5.99 -4.11
C LEU A 427 15.13 5.34 -5.15
N ALA A 428 14.86 6.04 -6.26
CA ALA A 428 14.04 5.52 -7.35
C ALA A 428 14.86 4.74 -8.41
N ILE A 429 16.20 4.72 -8.30
CA ILE A 429 17.06 4.07 -9.29
C ILE A 429 16.70 2.60 -9.49
N GLY A 430 16.60 2.22 -10.76
CA GLY A 430 16.37 0.85 -11.23
C GLY A 430 14.91 0.48 -11.46
N ASN A 431 13.96 1.41 -11.32
CA ASN A 431 12.52 1.15 -11.54
C ASN A 431 12.00 -0.10 -10.79
N GLY A 432 12.58 -0.39 -9.62
CA GLY A 432 12.30 -1.61 -8.89
C GLY A 432 10.81 -1.75 -8.54
N THR A 433 10.22 -2.88 -8.90
CA THR A 433 8.81 -3.17 -8.60
C THR A 433 8.69 -4.21 -7.49
N GLY A 434 9.47 -5.29 -7.50
CA GLY A 434 9.37 -6.35 -6.51
C GLY A 434 10.71 -6.96 -6.12
N GLY A 435 10.73 -7.66 -5.00
CA GLY A 435 11.93 -8.27 -4.45
C GLY A 435 11.82 -8.58 -2.96
N VAL A 436 12.95 -8.48 -2.26
CA VAL A 436 13.09 -8.80 -0.84
C VAL A 436 13.80 -7.66 -0.13
N GLY A 437 13.34 -7.32 1.07
CA GLY A 437 14.00 -6.37 1.94
C GLY A 437 13.91 -6.78 3.41
N PHE A 438 14.60 -6.02 4.24
CA PHE A 438 14.53 -6.15 5.69
C PHE A 438 14.54 -4.77 6.35
N ASP A 439 13.93 -4.69 7.52
CA ASP A 439 14.00 -3.54 8.42
C ASP A 439 14.47 -4.02 9.79
N TRP A 440 15.64 -3.56 10.21
CA TRP A 440 16.25 -3.94 11.47
C TRP A 440 16.42 -2.73 12.38
N GLN A 441 15.66 -2.69 13.47
CA GLN A 441 15.83 -1.70 14.52
C GLN A 441 16.92 -2.17 15.51
N ILE A 442 18.16 -1.78 15.25
CA ILE A 442 19.32 -2.13 16.08
C ILE A 442 19.18 -1.54 17.49
N SER A 443 18.66 -0.32 17.59
CA SER A 443 18.31 0.37 18.84
C SER A 443 17.24 1.44 18.60
N ASP A 444 16.77 2.10 19.65
CA ASP A 444 15.81 3.21 19.55
C ASP A 444 16.28 4.38 18.67
N ARG A 445 17.58 4.49 18.41
CA ARG A 445 18.18 5.61 17.64
C ARG A 445 18.94 5.15 16.39
N LEU A 446 18.95 3.85 16.11
CA LEU A 446 19.73 3.27 15.02
C LEU A 446 18.92 2.17 14.34
N SER A 447 18.67 2.32 13.04
CA SER A 447 18.04 1.28 12.24
C SER A 447 18.76 1.08 10.92
N LEU A 448 18.78 -0.16 10.44
CA LEU A 448 19.36 -0.57 9.18
C LEU A 448 18.28 -1.22 8.32
N GLN A 449 18.04 -0.65 7.15
CA GLN A 449 17.17 -1.23 6.13
C GLN A 449 18.01 -1.74 4.97
N GLY A 450 17.57 -2.82 4.34
CA GLY A 450 18.18 -3.33 3.11
C GLY A 450 17.11 -3.79 2.14
N VAL A 451 17.40 -3.69 0.85
CA VAL A 451 16.48 -4.11 -0.20
C VAL A 451 17.24 -4.64 -1.41
N TYR A 452 16.69 -5.67 -2.02
CA TYR A 452 16.95 -6.10 -3.38
C TYR A 452 15.64 -5.98 -4.15
N SER A 453 15.65 -5.28 -5.27
CA SER A 453 14.47 -5.03 -6.09
C SER A 453 14.80 -5.21 -7.57
N ALA A 454 13.95 -5.93 -8.29
CA ALA A 454 14.02 -6.09 -9.74
C ALA A 454 12.90 -5.28 -10.41
N GLU A 455 13.16 -4.74 -11.60
CA GLU A 455 12.15 -4.04 -12.39
C GLU A 455 11.04 -5.01 -12.83
N ILE A 456 11.43 -6.21 -13.26
CA ILE A 456 10.54 -7.25 -13.77
C ILE A 456 10.79 -8.57 -12.99
N PRO A 457 10.21 -8.74 -11.79
CA PRO A 457 10.42 -9.94 -10.98
C PRO A 457 9.67 -11.18 -11.48
N SER A 458 8.72 -11.02 -12.40
CA SER A 458 7.82 -12.09 -12.89
C SER A 458 8.45 -13.01 -13.95
N PHE A 459 9.66 -12.73 -14.43
CA PHE A 459 10.34 -13.50 -15.49
C PHE A 459 11.67 -14.12 -15.00
N PRO A 460 11.66 -15.07 -14.04
CA PRO A 460 12.88 -15.63 -13.45
C PRO A 460 13.74 -16.48 -14.41
N GLY A 461 13.23 -16.82 -15.60
CA GLY A 461 13.89 -17.70 -16.57
C GLY A 461 14.63 -16.98 -17.70
N ASP A 462 14.48 -15.66 -17.81
CA ASP A 462 15.18 -14.86 -18.83
C ASP A 462 16.19 -13.94 -18.13
N ILE A 463 17.45 -14.38 -18.10
CA ILE A 463 18.54 -13.61 -17.48
C ILE A 463 18.79 -12.25 -18.17
N GLN A 464 18.27 -12.06 -19.39
CA GLN A 464 18.36 -10.78 -20.11
C GLN A 464 17.22 -9.83 -19.75
N ALA A 465 16.13 -10.32 -19.15
CA ALA A 465 14.92 -9.53 -18.87
C ALA A 465 14.48 -9.50 -17.40
N GLY A 466 14.78 -10.52 -16.58
CA GLY A 466 14.15 -10.68 -15.27
C GLY A 466 15.06 -11.10 -14.12
N GLY A 467 14.71 -10.53 -12.95
CA GLY A 467 14.94 -10.94 -11.55
C GLY A 467 16.21 -11.65 -11.08
N LEU A 468 16.60 -11.39 -9.81
CA LEU A 468 17.67 -11.98 -8.95
C LEU A 468 19.09 -12.20 -9.53
N PHE A 469 19.22 -12.58 -10.79
CA PHE A 469 20.48 -12.82 -11.50
C PHE A 469 20.47 -12.25 -12.93
N GLY A 470 19.42 -11.54 -13.33
CA GLY A 470 19.24 -11.01 -14.68
C GLY A 470 18.35 -9.77 -14.77
N GLY A 471 18.37 -9.11 -15.93
CA GLY A 471 17.63 -7.88 -16.20
C GLY A 471 18.05 -6.69 -15.32
N ARG A 472 17.21 -5.66 -15.26
CA ARG A 472 17.45 -4.49 -14.40
C ARG A 472 17.14 -4.81 -12.94
N TYR A 473 18.08 -4.51 -12.06
CA TYR A 473 17.88 -4.64 -10.62
C TYR A 473 18.63 -3.57 -9.82
N THR A 474 18.20 -3.38 -8.58
CA THR A 474 18.80 -2.49 -7.60
C THR A 474 18.91 -3.20 -6.26
N ALA A 475 20.09 -3.17 -5.67
CA ALA A 475 20.35 -3.60 -4.30
C ALA A 475 20.82 -2.40 -3.49
N GLY A 476 20.30 -2.20 -2.28
CA GLY A 476 20.69 -1.05 -1.48
C GLY A 476 20.49 -1.25 0.01
N ALA A 477 21.12 -0.36 0.77
CA ALA A 477 20.95 -0.26 2.21
C ALA A 477 20.78 1.19 2.65
N GLN A 478 19.98 1.40 3.69
CA GLN A 478 19.84 2.66 4.39
C GLN A 478 20.19 2.49 5.86
N LEU A 479 21.11 3.33 6.35
CA LEU A 479 21.36 3.49 7.77
C LEU A 479 20.64 4.75 8.25
N THR A 480 19.68 4.60 9.15
CA THR A 480 18.98 5.72 9.78
C THR A 480 19.48 5.89 11.21
N VAL A 481 19.92 7.11 11.53
CA VAL A 481 20.45 7.49 12.83
C VAL A 481 19.69 8.69 13.35
N ALA A 482 19.31 8.67 14.62
CA ALA A 482 18.75 9.82 15.34
C ALA A 482 19.73 10.27 16.44
N PRO A 483 20.75 11.09 16.13
CA PRO A 483 21.77 11.50 17.12
C PRO A 483 21.16 12.22 18.33
N THR A 484 20.06 12.95 18.10
CA THR A 484 19.28 13.64 19.13
C THR A 484 17.79 13.41 18.89
N ASN A 485 16.93 13.80 19.81
CA ASN A 485 15.47 13.69 19.61
C ASN A 485 14.91 14.63 18.53
N ASN A 486 15.75 15.52 17.96
CA ASN A 486 15.35 16.56 17.03
C ASN A 486 16.08 16.46 15.69
N ILE A 487 17.01 15.53 15.53
CA ILE A 487 17.81 15.39 14.31
C ILE A 487 17.74 13.95 13.85
N ASP A 488 17.30 13.77 12.63
CA ASP A 488 17.24 12.49 11.93
C ASP A 488 18.16 12.54 10.71
N VAL A 489 18.97 11.50 10.54
CA VAL A 489 19.96 11.37 9.46
C VAL A 489 19.79 10.01 8.80
N GLY A 490 19.66 10.01 7.48
CA GLY A 490 19.63 8.82 6.63
C GLY A 490 20.85 8.82 5.74
N LEU A 491 21.59 7.71 5.71
CA LEU A 491 22.66 7.46 4.76
C LEU A 491 22.23 6.31 3.87
N HIS A 492 22.31 6.50 2.56
CA HIS A 492 21.80 5.56 1.57
C HIS A 492 22.94 5.15 0.64
N TYR A 493 23.05 3.85 0.36
CA TYR A 493 23.91 3.31 -0.68
C TYR A 493 23.08 2.36 -1.54
N LEU A 494 23.15 2.53 -2.86
CA LEU A 494 22.48 1.69 -3.82
C LEU A 494 23.46 1.28 -4.91
N PHE A 495 23.37 0.03 -5.32
CA PHE A 495 23.97 -0.52 -6.52
C PHE A 495 22.84 -0.86 -7.49
N SER A 496 22.96 -0.48 -8.75
CA SER A 496 21.98 -0.83 -9.79
C SER A 496 22.66 -1.30 -11.06
N HIS A 497 22.15 -2.38 -11.62
CA HIS A 497 22.49 -2.83 -12.96
C HIS A 497 21.35 -2.46 -13.90
N SER A 498 21.64 -1.71 -14.96
CA SER A 498 20.70 -1.33 -16.01
C SER A 498 21.21 -1.86 -17.36
N PRO A 499 20.41 -2.62 -18.14
CA PRO A 499 20.84 -3.17 -19.42
C PRO A 499 20.88 -2.16 -20.59
N ASP A 500 20.34 -0.95 -20.39
CA ASP A 500 20.00 0.02 -21.42
C ASP A 500 20.45 1.46 -21.13
N GLY A 501 21.21 1.66 -20.04
CA GLY A 501 21.78 2.97 -19.67
C GLY A 501 20.76 3.95 -19.09
N LEU A 502 19.60 3.47 -18.64
CA LEU A 502 18.58 4.25 -17.95
C LEU A 502 18.69 4.01 -16.44
N LEU A 503 18.97 5.07 -15.67
CA LEU A 503 18.95 5.05 -14.21
C LEU A 503 17.54 4.82 -13.65
N GLY A 504 16.51 5.37 -14.29
CA GLY A 504 15.13 5.25 -13.82
C GLY A 504 14.80 6.09 -12.58
N THR A 505 15.50 7.22 -12.35
CA THR A 505 15.19 8.14 -11.24
C THR A 505 13.80 8.79 -11.33
N GLY A 506 13.17 8.76 -12.51
CA GLY A 506 11.84 9.32 -12.77
C GLY A 506 11.80 10.85 -12.90
N ILE A 507 12.93 11.52 -12.70
CA ILE A 507 13.11 12.98 -12.80
C ILE A 507 14.59 13.34 -13.05
N GLY A 508 14.84 14.40 -13.83
CA GLY A 508 16.18 14.86 -14.19
C GLY A 508 16.88 13.95 -15.20
N ASP A 509 18.19 14.11 -15.35
CA ASP A 509 19.02 13.26 -16.21
C ASP A 509 19.01 11.81 -15.71
N ALA A 510 18.03 11.05 -16.19
CA ALA A 510 17.87 9.63 -15.92
C ALA A 510 18.52 8.76 -17.00
N GLN A 511 18.66 9.28 -18.22
CA GLN A 511 19.32 8.60 -19.34
C GLN A 511 20.81 8.96 -19.34
N LEU A 512 21.69 7.96 -19.28
CA LEU A 512 23.14 8.17 -19.17
C LEU A 512 23.84 8.33 -20.52
N ILE A 513 23.23 7.83 -21.59
CA ILE A 513 23.80 7.81 -22.95
C ILE A 513 22.86 8.47 -23.96
N SER A 514 23.42 8.91 -25.09
CA SER A 514 22.61 9.42 -26.20
C SER A 514 21.51 8.42 -26.62
N PRO A 515 20.26 8.87 -26.86
CA PRO A 515 19.20 8.00 -27.37
C PRO A 515 19.48 7.47 -28.78
N PHE A 516 20.49 8.00 -29.47
CA PHE A 516 20.94 7.54 -30.79
C PHE A 516 22.09 6.54 -30.71
N ALA A 517 22.68 6.34 -29.53
CA ALA A 517 23.72 5.33 -29.32
C ALA A 517 23.10 3.94 -29.11
N PRO A 518 23.82 2.86 -29.46
CA PRO A 518 23.40 1.50 -29.12
C PRO A 518 23.19 1.35 -27.61
N ALA A 519 22.12 0.62 -27.23
CA ALA A 519 21.86 0.30 -25.83
C ALA A 519 23.10 -0.35 -25.20
N THR A 520 23.50 0.18 -24.05
CA THR A 520 24.71 -0.24 -23.32
C THR A 520 24.33 -0.46 -21.87
N ALA A 521 24.74 -1.60 -21.31
CA ALA A 521 24.51 -1.88 -19.90
C ALA A 521 25.43 -1.05 -19.01
N PHE A 522 24.94 -0.62 -17.85
CA PHE A 522 25.65 0.15 -16.84
C PHE A 522 25.50 -0.47 -15.45
N ASP A 523 26.61 -0.49 -14.72
CA ASP A 523 26.67 -0.71 -13.29
C ASP A 523 26.81 0.62 -12.57
N THR A 524 25.83 0.96 -11.75
CA THR A 524 25.72 2.27 -11.08
C THR A 524 25.89 2.11 -9.58
N HIS A 525 26.79 2.90 -9.01
CA HIS A 525 26.90 3.10 -7.57
C HIS A 525 26.31 4.46 -7.20
N ALA A 526 25.32 4.48 -6.32
CA ALA A 526 24.68 5.70 -5.84
C ALA A 526 24.85 5.83 -4.33
N VAL A 527 25.30 7.00 -3.89
CA VAL A 527 25.47 7.38 -2.49
C VAL A 527 24.64 8.61 -2.23
N GLY A 528 23.92 8.65 -1.11
CA GLY A 528 23.25 9.86 -0.69
C GLY A 528 23.01 9.95 0.78
N ALA A 529 22.57 11.13 1.19
CA ALA A 529 22.19 11.41 2.56
C ALA A 529 20.93 12.28 2.61
N THR A 530 20.17 12.12 3.69
CA THR A 530 19.03 12.95 4.04
C THR A 530 19.19 13.39 5.49
N VAL A 531 18.99 14.66 5.79
CA VAL A 531 19.05 15.22 7.13
C VAL A 531 17.81 16.06 7.39
N THR A 532 17.13 15.81 8.50
CA THR A 532 16.04 16.65 8.99
C THR A 532 16.38 17.12 10.41
N TRP A 533 16.25 18.42 10.63
CA TRP A 533 16.40 19.07 11.94
C TRP A 533 15.10 19.76 12.34
N ARG A 534 14.46 19.22 13.37
CA ARG A 534 13.31 19.80 14.05
C ARG A 534 13.77 20.87 15.04
N ILE A 535 13.82 22.12 14.58
CA ILE A 535 14.22 23.27 15.39
C ILE A 535 13.18 23.52 16.49
N ASN A 536 11.89 23.41 16.15
CA ASN A 536 10.78 23.43 17.10
C ASN A 536 9.57 22.66 16.51
N PRO A 537 8.49 22.41 17.28
CA PRO A 537 7.33 21.62 16.79
C PRO A 537 6.64 22.16 15.52
N ASN A 538 6.84 23.44 15.17
CA ASN A 538 6.22 24.12 14.03
C ASN A 538 7.24 24.51 12.94
N PHE A 539 8.50 24.09 13.06
CA PHE A 539 9.55 24.43 12.11
C PHE A 539 10.62 23.34 12.01
N ASN A 540 10.72 22.74 10.82
CA ASN A 540 11.78 21.81 10.45
C ASN A 540 12.61 22.40 9.31
N LEU A 541 13.92 22.21 9.39
CA LEU A 541 14.86 22.51 8.33
C LEU A 541 15.55 21.22 7.93
N GLY A 542 15.70 20.95 6.64
CA GLY A 542 16.36 19.74 6.21
C GLY A 542 16.84 19.81 4.78
N GLY A 543 17.40 18.71 4.31
CA GLY A 543 17.86 18.57 2.95
C GLY A 543 18.34 17.16 2.66
N TRP A 544 18.51 16.88 1.38
CA TRP A 544 19.08 15.64 0.90
C TRP A 544 20.04 15.90 -0.26
N GLY A 545 20.96 14.98 -0.49
CA GLY A 545 21.94 15.05 -1.57
C GLY A 545 22.29 13.65 -2.06
N GLY A 546 22.50 13.52 -3.36
CA GLY A 546 22.85 12.27 -4.04
C GLY A 546 23.99 12.48 -5.04
N TRP A 547 24.84 11.48 -5.12
CA TRP A 547 25.88 11.34 -6.14
C TRP A 547 25.81 9.92 -6.71
N THR A 548 25.90 9.82 -8.03
CA THR A 548 25.96 8.53 -8.71
C THR A 548 27.17 8.44 -9.62
N HIS A 549 27.75 7.26 -9.70
CA HIS A 549 28.85 6.93 -10.59
C HIS A 549 28.51 5.65 -11.34
N SER A 550 28.39 5.79 -12.65
CA SER A 550 27.87 4.77 -13.55
C SER A 550 28.96 4.32 -14.51
N ASN A 551 29.29 3.04 -14.49
CA ASN A 551 30.29 2.42 -15.34
C ASN A 551 29.60 1.55 -16.40
N PRO A 552 29.82 1.78 -17.69
CA PRO A 552 29.33 0.88 -18.71
C PRO A 552 30.06 -0.46 -18.68
N VAL A 553 29.34 -1.56 -18.96
CA VAL A 553 29.88 -2.93 -18.87
C VAL A 553 30.79 -3.26 -20.07
N ASN A 554 30.40 -2.82 -21.28
CA ASN A 554 31.07 -3.17 -22.55
C ASN A 554 31.62 -1.94 -23.29
N LEU A 555 31.83 -0.84 -22.57
CA LEU A 555 32.34 0.41 -23.11
C LEU A 555 33.37 0.97 -22.13
N SER A 556 34.29 1.80 -22.60
CA SER A 556 35.19 2.54 -21.72
C SER A 556 34.53 3.81 -21.19
N GLY A 557 35.04 4.35 -20.08
CA GLY A 557 34.57 5.62 -19.51
C GLY A 557 33.59 5.42 -18.37
N SER A 558 32.99 6.52 -17.92
CA SER A 558 32.04 6.58 -16.81
C SER A 558 31.14 7.80 -16.95
N VAL A 559 29.99 7.77 -16.28
CA VAL A 559 29.06 8.90 -16.18
C VAL A 559 28.77 9.18 -14.71
N GLU A 560 28.90 10.43 -14.31
CA GLU A 560 28.62 10.87 -12.95
C GLU A 560 27.43 11.82 -12.92
N THR A 561 26.53 11.62 -11.96
CA THR A 561 25.40 12.53 -11.73
C THR A 561 25.33 13.03 -10.31
N THR A 562 24.80 14.25 -10.13
CA THR A 562 24.57 14.86 -8.82
C THR A 562 23.16 15.42 -8.71
N ASN A 563 22.61 15.39 -7.51
CA ASN A 563 21.33 16.01 -7.17
C ASN A 563 21.34 16.45 -5.70
N TRP A 564 20.56 17.47 -5.38
CA TRP A 564 20.42 17.94 -4.00
C TRP A 564 19.16 18.75 -3.81
N MET A 565 18.73 18.90 -2.56
CA MET A 565 17.65 19.80 -2.17
C MET A 565 17.83 20.23 -0.72
N VAL A 566 17.41 21.46 -0.44
CA VAL A 566 17.22 22.01 0.90
C VAL A 566 15.77 22.43 1.02
N PHE A 567 15.17 22.18 2.18
CA PHE A 567 13.78 22.51 2.43
C PHE A 567 13.56 23.08 3.83
N ALA A 568 12.55 23.94 3.92
CA ALA A 568 11.97 24.42 5.16
C ALA A 568 10.51 23.97 5.21
N ALA A 569 10.15 23.25 6.27
CA ALA A 569 8.80 22.78 6.53
C ALA A 569 8.21 23.52 7.73
N PHE A 570 6.95 23.92 7.61
CA PHE A 570 6.21 24.65 8.63
C PHE A 570 4.96 23.87 9.04
N PRO A 571 5.09 22.85 9.90
CA PRO A 571 3.94 22.20 10.53
C PRO A 571 3.09 23.22 11.30
N ASN A 572 1.78 23.04 11.26
CA ASN A 572 0.79 23.90 11.93
C ASN A 572 0.85 25.38 11.48
N LEU A 573 1.29 25.64 10.25
CA LEU A 573 1.33 27.00 9.70
C LEU A 573 -0.09 27.58 9.61
N LEU A 574 -0.32 28.72 10.25
CA LEU A 574 -1.61 29.43 10.41
C LEU A 574 -2.69 28.68 11.23
N ARG A 575 -2.82 27.36 11.08
CA ARG A 575 -3.78 26.52 11.81
C ARG A 575 -3.16 25.15 12.11
N SER A 576 -3.52 24.57 13.25
CA SER A 576 -3.16 23.19 13.61
C SER A 576 -3.55 22.20 12.51
N GLY A 577 -2.65 21.28 12.16
CA GLY A 577 -2.82 20.28 11.11
C GLY A 577 -2.39 20.71 9.69
N ASN A 578 -2.26 22.02 9.45
CA ASN A 578 -1.78 22.54 8.17
C ASN A 578 -0.27 22.35 8.01
N LEU A 579 0.21 22.35 6.77
CA LEU A 579 1.63 22.21 6.45
C LEU A 579 2.02 23.20 5.34
N GLY A 580 3.01 24.03 5.59
CA GLY A 580 3.68 24.83 4.54
C GLY A 580 5.05 24.26 4.21
N GLY A 581 5.49 24.40 2.96
CA GLY A 581 6.82 23.98 2.54
C GLY A 581 7.44 24.94 1.54
N ILE A 582 8.74 25.23 1.72
CA ILE A 582 9.60 25.92 0.74
C ILE A 582 10.77 25.00 0.44
N LEU A 583 11.03 24.74 -0.84
CA LEU A 583 12.08 23.83 -1.27
C LEU A 583 12.91 24.45 -2.38
N VAL A 584 14.21 24.23 -2.33
CA VAL A 584 15.16 24.66 -3.37
C VAL A 584 16.13 23.52 -3.64
N GLY A 585 16.31 23.14 -4.90
CA GLY A 585 17.20 22.03 -5.22
C GLY A 585 17.56 21.92 -6.69
N GLN A 586 18.41 20.95 -6.98
CA GLN A 586 18.83 20.57 -8.31
C GLN A 586 18.37 19.13 -8.58
N PRO A 587 17.55 18.89 -9.61
CA PRO A 587 17.30 17.54 -10.13
C PRO A 587 18.61 16.84 -10.54
N PRO A 588 18.60 15.50 -10.73
CA PRO A 588 19.75 14.78 -11.27
C PRO A 588 20.33 15.43 -12.51
N LYS A 589 21.62 15.78 -12.44
CA LYS A 589 22.40 16.40 -13.52
C LYS A 589 23.63 15.54 -13.80
N ILE A 590 23.89 15.23 -15.07
CA ILE A 590 25.20 14.67 -15.47
C ILE A 590 26.28 15.74 -15.31
N THR A 591 27.20 15.55 -14.36
CA THR A 591 28.28 16.48 -14.06
C THR A 591 29.60 16.13 -14.74
N SER A 592 29.76 14.87 -15.14
CA SER A 592 30.93 14.41 -15.87
C SER A 592 30.57 13.18 -16.68
N SER A 593 31.07 13.09 -17.90
CA SER A 593 30.96 11.89 -18.74
C SER A 593 32.25 11.72 -19.52
N SER A 594 32.84 10.53 -19.45
CA SER A 594 34.06 10.16 -20.17
C SER A 594 33.82 9.08 -21.22
N LEU A 595 32.56 8.91 -21.64
CA LEU A 595 32.20 7.94 -22.66
C LEU A 595 32.83 8.31 -24.02
N PRO A 596 33.04 7.34 -24.92
CA PRO A 596 33.48 7.59 -26.28
C PRO A 596 32.55 8.53 -27.04
N GLU A 597 33.11 9.17 -28.06
CA GLU A 597 32.36 10.06 -28.94
C GLU A 597 31.13 9.35 -29.51
N GLY A 598 30.00 10.07 -29.55
CA GLY A 598 28.71 9.52 -29.98
C GLY A 598 27.84 8.95 -28.85
N PHE A 599 28.44 8.54 -27.71
CA PHE A 599 27.69 7.95 -26.59
C PHE A 599 27.29 8.96 -25.51
N ASN A 600 28.03 10.06 -25.35
CA ASN A 600 27.75 11.06 -24.32
C ASN A 600 26.35 11.68 -24.50
N PHE A 601 25.68 11.95 -23.38
CA PHE A 601 24.44 12.71 -23.32
C PHE A 601 24.73 14.13 -22.81
N PRO A 602 24.13 15.18 -23.39
CA PRO A 602 23.20 15.20 -24.52
C PRO A 602 23.97 15.18 -25.85
N ASN A 603 23.64 14.26 -26.75
CA ASN A 603 24.18 14.29 -28.11
C ASN A 603 23.04 14.09 -29.10
N PHE A 604 22.69 15.14 -29.83
CA PHE A 604 21.49 15.18 -30.64
C PHE A 604 21.68 15.53 -32.12
N SER A 605 22.93 15.70 -32.60
CA SER A 605 23.25 15.57 -34.05
C SER A 605 24.71 15.78 -34.44
N GLU A 606 25.60 16.20 -33.54
CA GLU A 606 27.03 16.31 -33.83
C GLU A 606 27.79 15.71 -32.65
N GLY A 607 28.71 14.78 -32.93
CA GLY A 607 29.35 13.86 -31.98
C GLY A 607 29.41 14.34 -30.53
N GLY A 608 28.81 13.56 -29.63
CA GLY A 608 28.77 13.88 -28.20
C GLY A 608 30.18 14.01 -27.65
N THR A 609 30.55 15.23 -27.26
CA THR A 609 31.84 15.49 -26.65
C THR A 609 31.85 14.92 -25.22
N PRO A 610 32.95 14.27 -24.79
CA PRO A 610 33.11 13.91 -23.39
C PRO A 610 33.01 15.16 -22.51
N GLY A 611 32.16 15.11 -21.48
CA GLY A 611 31.89 16.24 -20.61
C GLY A 611 30.62 16.09 -19.79
N GLY A 612 30.45 16.97 -18.80
CA GLY A 612 29.18 17.13 -18.11
C GLY A 612 28.25 18.09 -18.86
N ARG A 613 27.02 18.23 -18.35
CA ARG A 613 26.11 19.30 -18.74
C ARG A 613 26.69 20.66 -18.34
N ASP A 614 26.79 21.59 -19.28
CA ASP A 614 27.30 22.94 -19.00
C ASP A 614 26.35 23.70 -18.06
N ASP A 615 25.06 23.73 -18.38
CA ASP A 615 24.08 24.48 -17.60
C ASP A 615 23.50 23.67 -16.44
N THR A 616 22.85 24.36 -15.51
CA THR A 616 22.26 23.75 -14.30
C THR A 616 20.83 24.20 -14.13
N SER A 617 19.96 23.25 -13.80
CA SER A 617 18.55 23.52 -13.52
C SER A 617 18.36 23.73 -12.03
N LEU A 618 17.58 24.74 -11.68
CA LEU A 618 17.25 25.06 -10.30
C LEU A 618 15.74 24.94 -10.10
N HIS A 619 15.34 24.08 -9.19
CA HIS A 619 13.95 23.89 -8.75
C HIS A 619 13.68 24.74 -7.52
N VAL A 620 12.62 25.54 -7.55
CA VAL A 620 12.12 26.31 -6.41
C VAL A 620 10.64 26.04 -6.25
N GLU A 621 10.23 25.56 -5.08
CA GLU A 621 8.84 25.20 -4.79
C GLU A 621 8.31 25.88 -3.54
N LEU A 622 7.03 26.26 -3.60
CA LEU A 622 6.24 26.75 -2.50
C LEU A 622 4.88 26.04 -2.52
N PHE A 623 4.48 25.46 -1.39
CA PHE A 623 3.15 24.90 -1.25
C PHE A 623 2.56 25.12 0.14
N TYR A 624 1.23 25.04 0.23
CA TYR A 624 0.52 25.13 1.49
C TYR A 624 -0.66 24.15 1.52
N ARG A 625 -0.60 23.16 2.40
CA ARG A 625 -1.67 22.20 2.66
C ARG A 625 -2.58 22.73 3.76
N ALA A 626 -3.80 23.10 3.39
CA ALA A 626 -4.88 23.40 4.30
C ALA A 626 -5.64 22.11 4.64
N GLN A 627 -5.54 21.65 5.88
CA GLN A 627 -6.34 20.54 6.40
C GLN A 627 -7.76 21.08 6.72
N LEU A 628 -8.76 20.63 5.95
CA LEU A 628 -10.14 21.07 6.15
C LEU A 628 -10.79 20.30 7.29
N ASN A 629 -10.58 18.98 7.30
CA ASN A 629 -10.97 18.02 8.34
C ASN A 629 -10.04 16.80 8.29
N ASP A 630 -10.28 15.77 9.10
CA ASP A 630 -9.39 14.60 9.19
C ASP A 630 -9.27 13.78 7.88
N ASN A 631 -10.22 13.95 6.96
CA ASN A 631 -10.34 13.17 5.72
C ASN A 631 -10.04 13.99 4.46
N ILE A 632 -9.98 15.32 4.54
CA ILE A 632 -9.90 16.19 3.36
C ILE A 632 -8.86 17.28 3.58
N SER A 633 -7.93 17.38 2.64
CA SER A 633 -6.97 18.48 2.56
C SER A 633 -6.96 19.12 1.18
N LEU A 634 -6.66 20.41 1.13
CA LEU A 634 -6.50 21.18 -0.10
C LEU A 634 -5.11 21.80 -0.12
N THR A 635 -4.34 21.51 -1.16
CA THR A 635 -2.94 21.91 -1.30
C THR A 635 -2.73 22.71 -2.58
N PRO A 636 -2.89 24.03 -2.56
CA PRO A 636 -2.27 24.89 -3.57
C PRO A 636 -0.75 24.81 -3.48
N GLY A 637 -0.10 24.73 -4.64
CA GLY A 637 1.34 24.85 -4.75
C GLY A 637 1.78 25.35 -6.12
N ILE A 638 2.98 25.90 -6.15
CA ILE A 638 3.66 26.36 -7.34
C ILE A 638 5.13 26.00 -7.25
N PHE A 639 5.72 25.57 -8.35
CA PHE A 639 7.16 25.49 -8.46
C PHE A 639 7.65 26.03 -9.80
N VAL A 640 8.89 26.52 -9.79
CA VAL A 640 9.58 27.07 -10.94
C VAL A 640 10.87 26.30 -11.14
N ILE A 641 11.15 25.97 -12.40
CA ILE A 641 12.35 25.29 -12.83
C ILE A 641 13.08 26.21 -13.78
N PHE A 642 14.18 26.76 -13.32
CA PHE A 642 15.08 27.56 -14.15
C PHE A 642 15.92 26.63 -15.00
N ASN A 643 16.14 27.01 -16.27
CA ASN A 643 16.94 26.26 -17.24
C ASN A 643 16.54 24.77 -17.32
N PRO A 644 15.26 24.43 -17.59
CA PRO A 644 14.83 23.03 -17.66
C PRO A 644 15.68 22.26 -18.68
N ASP A 645 15.77 20.93 -18.54
CA ASP A 645 16.69 20.08 -19.33
C ASP A 645 18.18 20.40 -19.17
N HIS A 646 18.57 21.12 -18.11
CA HIS A 646 19.93 21.64 -17.93
C HIS A 646 20.42 22.40 -19.17
N ASN A 647 19.57 23.30 -19.68
CA ASN A 647 19.84 24.15 -20.84
C ASN A 647 19.42 25.59 -20.53
N ALA A 648 20.37 26.52 -20.50
CA ALA A 648 20.11 27.94 -20.22
C ALA A 648 19.43 28.68 -21.39
N ALA A 649 19.33 28.06 -22.57
CA ALA A 649 18.52 28.58 -23.67
C ALA A 649 17.01 28.39 -23.44
N ASN A 650 16.62 27.52 -22.50
CA ASN A 650 15.22 27.25 -22.19
C ASN A 650 14.63 28.29 -21.26
N ASP A 651 13.41 28.73 -21.57
CA ASP A 651 12.65 29.57 -20.66
C ASP A 651 12.33 28.84 -19.35
N PRO A 652 12.24 29.55 -18.21
CA PRO A 652 11.83 28.95 -16.96
C PRO A 652 10.45 28.29 -17.07
N LEU A 653 10.37 27.04 -16.63
CA LEU A 653 9.11 26.30 -16.54
C LEU A 653 8.45 26.63 -15.20
N VAL A 654 7.21 27.09 -15.24
CA VAL A 654 6.36 27.33 -14.06
C VAL A 654 5.25 26.30 -14.06
N VAL A 655 5.09 25.57 -12.96
CA VAL A 655 4.03 24.59 -12.76
C VAL A 655 3.20 24.98 -11.54
N GLY A 656 1.90 25.15 -11.73
CA GLY A 656 0.94 25.39 -10.66
C GLY A 656 -0.02 24.22 -10.53
N ALA A 657 -0.33 23.83 -9.29
CA ALA A 657 -1.31 22.78 -9.01
C ALA A 657 -2.15 23.12 -7.78
N LEU A 658 -3.43 22.77 -7.84
CA LEU A 658 -4.35 22.73 -6.71
C LEU A 658 -4.77 21.27 -6.50
N ARG A 659 -4.18 20.64 -5.49
CA ARG A 659 -4.41 19.23 -5.15
C ARG A 659 -5.44 19.12 -4.02
N ALA A 660 -6.58 18.50 -4.29
CA ALA A 660 -7.52 18.05 -3.26
C ALA A 660 -7.26 16.57 -2.94
N THR A 661 -7.03 16.25 -1.68
CA THR A 661 -6.74 14.89 -1.22
C THR A 661 -7.82 14.44 -0.26
N PHE A 662 -8.48 13.33 -0.59
CA PHE A 662 -9.47 12.65 0.23
C PHE A 662 -8.83 11.38 0.80
N ARG A 663 -8.98 11.15 2.11
CA ARG A 663 -8.43 10.01 2.85
C ARG A 663 -9.54 9.32 3.62
N PHE A 664 -9.55 7.99 3.59
CA PHE A 664 -10.56 7.17 4.25
C PHE A 664 -9.99 5.82 4.66
#